data_AF-A0A1W1XVD4-F1
#
_entry.id   AF-A0A1W1XVD4-F1
#
_cell.length_a   1.000
_cell.length_b   1.000
_cell.length_c   1.000
_cell.angle_alpha   90.00
_cell.angle_beta   90.00
_cell.angle_gamma   90.00
#
_symmetry.space_group_name_H-M   'P 1'
#
loop_
_entity.id
_entity.type
_entity.pdbx_description
1 polymer ?
#
loop_
_entity_poly.entity_id
_entity_poly.type
_entity_poly.pdbx_seq_one_letter_code
_entity_poly.pdbx_strand_id
1 'polypeptide(L)'
;MGKKSKKQRRALDKLYRRGRYWEWLEKVEALGLSGQFAEEKRVAWDYVIKKALRTPQGFSLFMRSFPRLQPPEQSPEYRLLTLIHQAPTRTKWEQEIMETEGLSPLGQTFLETLRQRKVTHFPMARLRTGIKKFVDKPEKVTRGDYFDLARRIADPSMANALTQLGHQIHRLRAQNSKRAVKQGWSKVHLDHLAEMDYYLEHYSDLFPPSCQRVFYAPFFVQIHQLLQRLVTTDRPDLFTELVAVLGYSFPVVAGDHEHEFRLWLGGEGTDDLETLVDRTLEREETSFEEKLLLLHRLRRRLHERHNAIDSHLESLFLGPMREDLLEGLDDPTIESSLVRTYEAVLDEMIVRCRNTNERESRQVQRIMEPELCEDIERVSMCLDSDRPISRLLDKAFRAGAAGKRLALLCLLLPQSARQGSLLAKTAQQVIEHSEPVDQEDIRWLIEEYEHLYVPEVNSLRILIERRIVPGELLHTLVWHVLDDVDKQFSLYTNICEPGFRDHPFSLPELPLKIVEVLQSAVRSVEHLPEMEPIVTYLKCFPDGRLSSRGMQRWYRYLLEKDQFGTYVHQNLLPQLDAMKTADEASRSLDPTIPLRIENLLRFMGEDPRAIDTIPWEVLILMIEKLTQYFDGKRDVSFLVKIHNVLQEKKSAGEQYAGKASAALLKLMKAAKTPQRRKRGSRSRGRRQ
;
A
#
# COMPACT_ATOMS: atom_id res chain seq x y z
N MET A 1 17.97 5.55 -71.36
CA MET A 1 18.27 4.95 -70.03
C MET A 1 18.34 6.04 -68.97
N GLY A 2 17.50 5.98 -67.93
CA GLY A 2 17.44 7.01 -66.88
C GLY A 2 18.72 7.11 -66.02
N LYS A 3 19.02 8.30 -65.48
CA LYS A 3 20.22 8.59 -64.66
C LYS A 3 20.43 7.59 -63.49
N LYS A 4 19.35 7.02 -62.91
CA LYS A 4 19.41 5.99 -61.85
C LYS A 4 20.07 4.67 -62.31
N SER A 5 19.74 4.19 -63.51
CA SER A 5 20.28 2.93 -64.07
C SER A 5 21.81 3.01 -64.34
N LYS A 6 22.30 4.17 -64.79
CA LYS A 6 23.73 4.40 -65.05
C LYS A 6 24.57 4.45 -63.76
N LYS A 7 24.01 4.99 -62.66
CA LYS A 7 24.65 5.03 -61.33
C LYS A 7 24.71 3.62 -60.70
N GLN A 8 23.64 2.83 -60.86
CA GLN A 8 23.59 1.44 -60.37
C GLN A 8 24.58 0.53 -61.07
N ARG A 9 24.69 0.60 -62.41
CA ARG A 9 25.72 -0.18 -63.16
C ARG A 9 27.15 0.16 -62.72
N ARG A 10 27.49 1.46 -62.58
CA ARG A 10 28.82 1.87 -62.08
C ARG A 10 29.13 1.35 -60.67
N ALA A 11 28.11 1.21 -59.81
CA ALA A 11 28.28 0.67 -58.47
C ALA A 11 28.52 -0.85 -58.49
N LEU A 12 27.81 -1.59 -59.34
CA LEU A 12 28.04 -3.02 -59.59
C LEU A 12 29.45 -3.25 -60.17
N ASP A 13 29.85 -2.50 -61.20
CA ASP A 13 31.18 -2.59 -61.80
C ASP A 13 32.29 -2.36 -60.75
N LYS A 14 32.08 -1.40 -59.84
CA LYS A 14 33.03 -1.10 -58.76
C LYS A 14 33.16 -2.25 -57.77
N LEU A 15 32.06 -2.94 -57.44
CA LEU A 15 32.09 -4.10 -56.54
C LEU A 15 32.76 -5.30 -57.20
N TYR A 16 32.46 -5.55 -58.47
CA TYR A 16 33.07 -6.63 -59.26
C TYR A 16 34.58 -6.44 -59.39
N ARG A 17 35.03 -5.25 -59.82
CA ARG A 17 36.47 -4.93 -59.96
C ARG A 17 37.24 -4.99 -58.63
N ARG A 18 36.56 -4.77 -57.50
CA ARG A 18 37.16 -4.85 -56.16
C ARG A 18 37.16 -6.28 -55.58
N GLY A 19 36.68 -7.28 -56.33
CA GLY A 19 36.60 -8.66 -55.87
C GLY A 19 35.60 -8.89 -54.72
N ARG A 20 34.64 -7.96 -54.53
CA ARG A 20 33.59 -8.08 -53.50
C ARG A 20 32.41 -8.88 -54.05
N TYR A 21 32.68 -10.13 -54.41
CA TYR A 21 31.74 -10.94 -55.18
C TYR A 21 30.44 -11.27 -54.44
N TRP A 22 30.43 -11.40 -53.11
CA TRP A 22 29.19 -11.59 -52.33
C TRP A 22 28.27 -10.37 -52.35
N GLU A 23 28.80 -9.19 -52.01
CA GLU A 23 28.05 -7.91 -52.09
C GLU A 23 27.56 -7.62 -53.51
N TRP A 24 28.31 -8.11 -54.51
CA TRP A 24 27.94 -7.99 -55.91
C TRP A 24 26.78 -8.94 -56.27
N LEU A 25 26.86 -10.22 -55.89
CA LEU A 25 25.80 -11.22 -56.14
C LEU A 25 24.47 -10.80 -55.50
N GLU A 26 24.50 -10.37 -54.23
CA GLU A 26 23.30 -9.86 -53.53
C GLU A 26 22.65 -8.70 -54.26
N LYS A 27 23.44 -7.73 -54.74
CA LYS A 27 22.90 -6.57 -55.45
C LYS A 27 22.41 -6.89 -56.85
N VAL A 28 23.06 -7.79 -57.58
CA VAL A 28 22.61 -8.21 -58.92
C VAL A 28 21.27 -8.94 -58.82
N GLU A 29 21.11 -9.78 -57.79
CA GLU A 29 19.89 -10.56 -57.58
C GLU A 29 18.74 -9.69 -57.06
N ALA A 30 18.98 -8.84 -56.05
CA ALA A 30 17.98 -7.91 -55.53
C ALA A 30 17.46 -6.92 -56.59
N LEU A 31 18.26 -6.61 -57.61
CA LEU A 31 17.88 -5.74 -58.73
C LEU A 31 17.26 -6.49 -59.91
N GLY A 32 17.11 -7.82 -59.84
CA GLY A 32 16.56 -8.63 -60.94
C GLY A 32 17.43 -8.64 -62.21
N LEU A 33 18.73 -8.34 -62.10
CA LEU A 33 19.64 -8.18 -63.25
C LEU A 33 20.42 -9.46 -63.59
N SER A 34 20.06 -10.60 -62.98
CA SER A 34 20.75 -11.89 -63.15
C SER A 34 20.94 -12.30 -64.62
N GLY A 35 19.95 -12.05 -65.49
CA GLY A 35 20.04 -12.38 -66.92
C GLY A 35 20.96 -11.45 -67.72
N GLN A 36 21.22 -10.23 -67.26
CA GLN A 36 22.09 -9.26 -67.96
C GLN A 36 23.58 -9.47 -67.67
N PHE A 37 23.90 -10.14 -66.55
CA PHE A 37 25.27 -10.36 -66.07
C PHE A 37 25.54 -11.86 -65.86
N ALA A 38 25.05 -12.71 -66.76
CA ALA A 38 25.08 -14.16 -66.59
C ALA A 38 26.53 -14.70 -66.48
N GLU A 39 27.45 -14.18 -67.29
CA GLU A 39 28.87 -14.58 -67.27
C GLU A 39 29.58 -14.10 -66.00
N GLU A 40 29.39 -12.84 -65.61
CA GLU A 40 29.98 -12.27 -64.39
C GLU A 40 29.42 -12.94 -63.13
N LYS A 41 28.13 -13.33 -63.15
CA LYS A 41 27.49 -14.12 -62.10
C LYS A 41 28.13 -15.49 -61.96
N ARG A 42 28.43 -16.17 -63.08
CA ARG A 42 29.15 -17.45 -63.07
C ARG A 42 30.55 -17.29 -62.47
N VAL A 43 31.31 -16.28 -62.90
CA VAL A 43 32.67 -16.02 -62.39
C VAL A 43 32.66 -15.67 -60.89
N ALA A 44 31.70 -14.86 -60.45
CA ALA A 44 31.53 -14.51 -59.05
C ALA A 44 31.22 -15.74 -58.20
N TRP A 45 30.31 -16.62 -58.66
CA TRP A 45 30.00 -17.89 -58.02
C TRP A 45 31.20 -18.83 -57.94
N ASP A 46 31.91 -19.04 -59.05
CA ASP A 46 33.11 -19.87 -59.10
C ASP A 46 34.18 -19.38 -58.10
N TYR A 47 34.36 -18.06 -58.00
CA TYR A 47 35.31 -17.48 -57.06
C TYR A 47 34.92 -17.76 -55.61
N VAL A 48 33.66 -17.53 -55.23
CA VAL A 48 33.22 -17.73 -53.84
C VAL A 48 33.21 -19.20 -53.46
N ILE A 49 32.88 -20.10 -54.38
CA ILE A 49 32.95 -21.56 -54.18
C ILE A 49 34.39 -22.01 -54.00
N LYS A 50 35.31 -21.60 -54.89
CA LYS A 50 36.74 -21.93 -54.76
C LYS A 50 37.34 -21.37 -53.46
N LYS A 51 36.93 -20.17 -53.06
CA LYS A 51 37.36 -19.56 -51.79
C LYS A 51 36.82 -20.34 -50.59
N ALA A 52 35.58 -20.83 -50.65
CA ALA A 52 34.98 -21.67 -49.61
C ALA A 52 35.69 -23.01 -49.43
N LEU A 53 36.09 -23.65 -50.53
CA LEU A 53 36.85 -24.90 -50.48
C LEU A 53 38.30 -24.71 -50.02
N ARG A 54 38.89 -23.53 -50.23
CA ARG A 54 40.32 -23.27 -49.96
C ARG A 54 40.60 -22.75 -48.55
N THR A 55 39.72 -21.97 -47.94
CA THR A 55 40.00 -21.32 -46.65
C THR A 55 38.87 -21.45 -45.63
N PRO A 56 39.18 -21.59 -44.32
CA PRO A 56 38.16 -21.64 -43.27
C PRO A 56 37.27 -20.39 -43.23
N GLN A 57 37.86 -19.22 -43.44
CA GLN A 57 37.13 -17.94 -43.50
C GLN A 57 36.20 -17.87 -44.71
N GLY A 58 36.65 -18.39 -45.87
CA GLY A 58 35.83 -18.51 -47.06
C GLY A 58 34.63 -19.43 -46.84
N PHE A 59 34.87 -20.58 -46.20
CA PHE A 59 33.83 -21.56 -45.87
C PHE A 59 32.76 -20.97 -44.93
N SER A 60 33.17 -20.34 -43.84
CA SER A 60 32.24 -19.70 -42.90
C SER A 60 31.41 -18.60 -43.55
N LEU A 61 32.02 -17.79 -44.43
CA LEU A 61 31.34 -16.70 -45.12
C LEU A 61 30.36 -17.23 -46.19
N PHE A 62 30.70 -18.35 -46.84
CA PHE A 62 29.80 -19.07 -47.74
C PHE A 62 28.57 -19.60 -46.98
N MET A 63 28.78 -20.28 -45.84
CA MET A 63 27.68 -20.85 -45.04
C MET A 63 26.69 -19.80 -44.52
N ARG A 64 27.15 -18.58 -44.23
CA ARG A 64 26.29 -17.47 -43.80
C ARG A 64 25.46 -16.84 -44.92
N SER A 65 26.01 -16.81 -46.14
CA SER A 65 25.47 -16.01 -47.26
C SER A 65 24.68 -16.86 -48.27
N PHE A 66 24.94 -18.17 -48.30
CA PHE A 66 24.34 -19.14 -49.23
C PHE A 66 22.80 -19.19 -49.26
N PRO A 67 22.05 -19.13 -48.14
CA PRO A 67 20.59 -19.33 -48.16
C PRO A 67 19.81 -18.21 -48.86
N ARG A 68 20.47 -17.09 -49.21
CA ARG A 68 19.82 -15.85 -49.63
C ARG A 68 19.85 -15.61 -51.14
N LEU A 69 20.55 -16.45 -51.90
CA LEU A 69 20.84 -16.22 -53.32
C LEU A 69 20.45 -17.43 -54.17
N GLN A 70 20.08 -17.18 -55.42
CA GLN A 70 19.75 -18.20 -56.41
C GLN A 70 21.01 -18.99 -56.78
N PRO A 71 20.94 -20.34 -56.71
CA PRO A 71 22.08 -21.21 -56.93
C PRO A 71 22.61 -21.09 -58.38
N PRO A 72 23.92 -21.28 -58.61
CA PRO A 72 24.41 -21.58 -59.94
C PRO A 72 23.87 -22.96 -60.34
N GLU A 73 23.13 -23.03 -61.46
CA GLU A 73 22.69 -24.30 -62.01
C GLU A 73 23.92 -25.16 -62.31
N GLN A 74 23.99 -26.35 -61.70
CA GLN A 74 24.89 -27.46 -62.04
C GLN A 74 26.37 -27.41 -61.59
N SER A 75 26.75 -26.72 -60.50
CA SER A 75 28.11 -26.89 -59.91
C SER A 75 28.17 -28.08 -58.91
N PRO A 76 29.02 -29.11 -59.15
CA PRO A 76 29.24 -30.20 -58.19
C PRO A 76 29.79 -29.72 -56.84
N GLU A 77 30.68 -28.74 -56.85
CA GLU A 77 31.24 -28.13 -55.63
C GLU A 77 30.19 -27.35 -54.83
N TYR A 78 29.31 -26.64 -55.52
CA TYR A 78 28.18 -25.98 -54.87
C TYR A 78 27.26 -27.01 -54.21
N ARG A 79 26.96 -28.11 -54.91
CA ARG A 79 26.18 -29.22 -54.36
C ARG A 79 26.84 -29.83 -53.13
N LEU A 80 28.16 -30.06 -53.16
CA LEU A 80 28.92 -30.55 -52.01
C LEU A 80 28.79 -29.61 -50.80
N LEU A 81 29.02 -28.31 -50.99
CA LEU A 81 28.88 -27.32 -49.92
C LEU A 81 27.44 -27.22 -49.39
N THR A 82 26.45 -27.35 -50.28
CA THR A 82 25.03 -27.38 -49.90
C THR A 82 24.70 -28.61 -49.04
N LEU A 83 25.18 -29.79 -49.44
CA LEU A 83 24.99 -31.02 -48.68
C LEU A 83 25.62 -30.94 -47.29
N ILE A 84 26.80 -30.30 -47.17
CA ILE A 84 27.43 -30.03 -45.88
C ILE A 84 26.58 -29.07 -45.04
N HIS A 85 26.00 -28.03 -45.65
CA HIS A 85 25.09 -27.11 -44.95
C HIS A 85 23.81 -27.81 -44.45
N GLN A 86 23.27 -28.73 -45.25
CA GLN A 86 22.04 -29.47 -44.95
C GLN A 86 22.26 -30.72 -44.08
N ALA A 87 23.52 -31.09 -43.82
CA ALA A 87 23.89 -32.27 -43.02
C ALA A 87 23.13 -32.41 -41.68
N PRO A 88 22.87 -31.34 -40.90
CA PRO A 88 22.13 -31.46 -39.64
C PRO A 88 20.67 -31.93 -39.78
N THR A 89 20.09 -31.84 -40.97
CA THR A 89 18.65 -32.10 -41.23
C THR A 89 18.38 -33.39 -42.00
N ARG A 90 19.41 -34.05 -42.54
CA ARG A 90 19.29 -35.27 -43.37
C ARG A 90 19.78 -36.50 -42.61
N THR A 91 19.21 -37.66 -42.88
CA THR A 91 19.56 -38.93 -42.22
C THR A 91 20.69 -39.72 -42.92
N LYS A 92 21.00 -39.41 -44.19
CA LYS A 92 22.05 -40.06 -45.00
C LYS A 92 23.07 -39.09 -45.61
N TRP A 93 23.24 -37.92 -45.00
CA TRP A 93 24.10 -36.86 -45.52
C TRP A 93 25.55 -37.30 -45.73
N GLU A 94 26.09 -38.21 -44.91
CA GLU A 94 27.46 -38.71 -45.03
C GLU A 94 27.66 -39.49 -46.34
N GLN A 95 26.73 -40.39 -46.69
CA GLN A 95 26.78 -41.13 -47.96
C GLN A 95 26.66 -40.18 -49.16
N GLU A 96 25.71 -39.25 -49.10
CA GLU A 96 25.48 -38.27 -50.18
C GLU A 96 26.67 -37.33 -50.41
N ILE A 97 27.36 -36.91 -49.34
CA ILE A 97 28.60 -36.12 -49.45
C ILE A 97 29.72 -36.94 -50.08
N MET A 98 29.89 -38.20 -49.65
CA MET A 98 30.98 -39.05 -50.10
C MET A 98 30.81 -39.56 -51.54
N GLU A 99 29.57 -39.67 -52.00
CA GLU A 99 29.16 -40.03 -53.37
C GLU A 99 29.07 -38.82 -54.31
N THR A 100 29.49 -37.62 -53.88
CA THR A 100 29.50 -36.46 -54.77
C THR A 100 30.61 -36.60 -55.82
N GLU A 101 30.21 -36.92 -57.05
CA GLU A 101 31.09 -37.09 -58.20
C GLU A 101 31.28 -35.78 -59.00
N GLY A 102 32.31 -35.74 -59.87
CA GLY A 102 32.57 -34.61 -60.77
C GLY A 102 33.25 -33.40 -60.12
N LEU A 103 33.83 -33.55 -58.93
CA LEU A 103 34.55 -32.49 -58.22
C LEU A 103 35.91 -32.17 -58.88
N SER A 104 36.25 -30.89 -58.93
CA SER A 104 37.61 -30.41 -59.27
C SER A 104 38.66 -30.90 -58.26
N PRO A 105 39.97 -30.82 -58.57
CA PRO A 105 41.03 -31.25 -57.66
C PRO A 105 40.94 -30.62 -56.26
N LEU A 106 40.54 -29.35 -56.17
CA LEU A 106 40.30 -28.67 -54.90
C LEU A 106 39.13 -29.27 -54.12
N GLY A 107 38.03 -29.59 -54.81
CA GLY A 107 36.89 -30.28 -54.22
C GLY A 107 37.22 -31.69 -53.76
N GLN A 108 38.05 -32.41 -54.52
CA GLN A 108 38.55 -33.74 -54.15
C GLN A 108 39.45 -33.68 -52.92
N THR A 109 40.43 -32.76 -52.86
CA THR A 109 41.27 -32.57 -51.67
C THR A 109 40.45 -32.18 -50.44
N PHE A 110 39.43 -31.35 -50.62
CA PHE A 110 38.51 -30.99 -49.54
C PHE A 110 37.69 -32.20 -49.06
N LEU A 111 37.17 -33.02 -49.98
CA LEU A 111 36.46 -34.27 -49.68
C LEU A 111 37.37 -35.30 -48.99
N GLU A 112 38.62 -35.43 -49.43
CA GLU A 112 39.63 -36.28 -48.80
C GLU A 112 39.99 -35.80 -47.40
N THR A 113 40.08 -34.47 -47.19
CA THR A 113 40.27 -33.88 -45.86
C THR A 113 39.09 -34.21 -44.94
N LEU A 114 37.86 -34.17 -45.46
CA LEU A 114 36.67 -34.60 -44.74
C LEU A 114 36.69 -36.11 -44.43
N ARG A 115 37.13 -36.95 -45.36
CA ARG A 115 37.31 -38.41 -45.16
C ARG A 115 38.35 -38.71 -44.09
N GLN A 116 39.52 -38.09 -44.17
CA GLN A 116 40.64 -38.30 -43.24
C GLN A 116 40.35 -37.80 -41.83
N ARG A 117 39.55 -36.73 -41.70
CA ARG A 117 39.16 -36.21 -40.39
C ARG A 117 38.28 -37.14 -39.58
N LYS A 118 37.88 -38.32 -40.12
CA LYS A 118 36.89 -39.25 -39.54
C LYS A 118 35.86 -38.40 -38.80
N VAL A 119 34.96 -37.73 -39.55
CA VAL A 119 33.87 -36.94 -38.95
C VAL A 119 33.17 -37.88 -37.98
N THR A 120 33.62 -37.85 -36.74
CA THR A 120 33.29 -38.79 -35.69
C THR A 120 31.98 -38.22 -35.28
N HIS A 121 30.92 -38.79 -35.87
CA HIS A 121 29.55 -38.29 -35.89
C HIS A 121 29.41 -37.08 -34.99
N PHE A 122 29.38 -35.86 -35.55
CA PHE A 122 28.99 -34.70 -34.76
C PHE A 122 27.78 -35.17 -33.97
N PRO A 123 27.84 -35.30 -32.63
CA PRO A 123 27.04 -36.31 -31.96
C PRO A 123 25.64 -35.74 -31.77
N MET A 124 24.93 -35.52 -32.87
CA MET A 124 23.62 -34.92 -32.98
C MET A 124 22.64 -35.67 -32.11
N ALA A 125 22.77 -37.01 -32.04
CA ALA A 125 22.01 -37.81 -31.09
C ALA A 125 22.28 -37.40 -29.64
N ARG A 126 23.54 -37.21 -29.23
CA ARG A 126 23.90 -36.80 -27.86
C ARG A 126 23.61 -35.33 -27.57
N LEU A 127 23.78 -34.44 -28.54
CA LEU A 127 23.40 -33.03 -28.44
C LEU A 127 21.88 -32.91 -28.31
N ARG A 128 21.13 -33.66 -29.13
CA ARG A 128 19.67 -33.77 -29.06
C ARG A 128 19.22 -34.32 -27.71
N THR A 129 19.88 -35.36 -27.18
CA THR A 129 19.60 -35.85 -25.81
C THR A 129 19.88 -34.79 -24.75
N GLY A 130 20.98 -34.03 -24.89
CA GLY A 130 21.31 -32.93 -23.99
C GLY A 130 20.26 -31.81 -24.01
N ILE A 131 19.90 -31.34 -25.20
CA ILE A 131 18.90 -30.28 -25.43
C ILE A 131 17.50 -30.75 -25.02
N LYS A 132 17.15 -32.02 -25.24
CA LYS A 132 15.84 -32.58 -24.92
C LYS A 132 15.46 -32.37 -23.45
N LYS A 133 16.43 -32.41 -22.53
CA LYS A 133 16.17 -32.15 -21.11
C LYS A 133 15.72 -30.71 -20.84
N PHE A 134 16.27 -29.73 -21.57
CA PHE A 134 15.91 -28.32 -21.43
C PHE A 134 14.49 -28.04 -21.93
N VAL A 135 14.06 -28.77 -22.97
CA VAL A 135 12.71 -28.64 -23.54
C VAL A 135 11.69 -29.40 -22.71
N ASP A 136 11.94 -30.67 -22.41
CA ASP A 136 10.95 -31.53 -21.77
C ASP A 136 10.80 -31.27 -20.27
N LYS A 137 11.90 -30.91 -19.58
CA LYS A 137 11.97 -30.79 -18.12
C LYS A 137 12.87 -29.63 -17.67
N PRO A 138 12.58 -28.37 -18.08
CA PRO A 138 13.38 -27.20 -17.74
C PRO A 138 13.59 -27.03 -16.22
N GLU A 139 12.62 -27.42 -15.40
CA GLU A 139 12.68 -27.37 -13.93
C GLU A 139 13.73 -28.33 -13.33
N LYS A 140 14.20 -29.33 -14.08
CA LYS A 140 15.20 -30.33 -13.64
C LYS A 140 16.60 -30.08 -14.21
N VAL A 141 16.80 -29.00 -14.96
CA VAL A 141 18.11 -28.64 -15.51
C VAL A 141 19.03 -28.11 -14.41
N THR A 142 20.25 -28.62 -14.37
CA THR A 142 21.28 -28.34 -13.37
C THR A 142 22.51 -27.72 -14.02
N ARG A 143 23.46 -27.26 -13.20
CA ARG A 143 24.78 -26.79 -13.65
C ARG A 143 25.50 -27.81 -14.54
N GLY A 144 25.41 -29.09 -14.17
CA GLY A 144 26.05 -30.18 -14.91
C GLY A 144 25.53 -30.27 -16.36
N ASP A 145 24.23 -30.05 -16.55
CA ASP A 145 23.61 -30.12 -17.88
C ASP A 145 24.10 -29.01 -18.81
N TYR A 146 24.27 -27.79 -18.29
CA TYR A 146 24.88 -26.67 -19.04
C TYR A 146 26.33 -26.95 -19.38
N PHE A 147 27.10 -27.50 -18.44
CA PHE A 147 28.52 -27.81 -18.64
C PHE A 147 28.69 -28.93 -19.68
N ASP A 148 27.82 -29.93 -19.64
CA ASP A 148 27.81 -31.01 -20.61
C ASP A 148 27.40 -30.53 -22.00
N LEU A 149 26.51 -29.54 -22.10
CA LEU A 149 26.17 -28.91 -23.37
C LEU A 149 27.32 -28.03 -23.87
N ALA A 150 27.94 -27.22 -23.01
CA ALA A 150 29.08 -26.36 -23.35
C ALA A 150 30.26 -27.16 -23.94
N ARG A 151 30.59 -28.32 -23.35
CA ARG A 151 31.64 -29.23 -23.86
C ARG A 151 31.38 -29.77 -25.26
N ARG A 152 30.13 -29.70 -25.74
CA ARG A 152 29.69 -30.25 -27.03
C ARG A 152 29.48 -29.19 -28.10
N ILE A 153 29.50 -27.90 -27.72
CA ILE A 153 29.42 -26.78 -28.67
C ILE A 153 30.83 -26.42 -29.12
N ALA A 154 31.03 -26.38 -30.44
CA ALA A 154 32.33 -26.06 -31.02
C ALA A 154 32.68 -24.57 -30.95
N ASP A 155 31.67 -23.69 -30.87
CA ASP A 155 31.88 -22.24 -30.73
C ASP A 155 32.35 -21.90 -29.29
N PRO A 156 33.57 -21.35 -29.12
CA PRO A 156 34.11 -21.06 -27.79
C PRO A 156 33.33 -19.99 -27.02
N SER A 157 32.73 -19.03 -27.73
CA SER A 157 31.96 -17.94 -27.10
C SER A 157 30.64 -18.45 -26.55
N MET A 158 29.93 -19.26 -27.33
CA MET A 158 28.69 -19.92 -26.89
C MET A 158 28.95 -20.94 -25.77
N ALA A 159 30.05 -21.70 -25.86
CA ALA A 159 30.43 -22.65 -24.81
C ALA A 159 30.74 -21.94 -23.49
N ASN A 160 31.47 -20.82 -23.54
CA ASN A 160 31.71 -20.00 -22.35
C ASN A 160 30.40 -19.44 -21.78
N ALA A 161 29.52 -18.88 -22.61
CA ALA A 161 28.22 -18.37 -22.20
C ALA A 161 27.38 -19.45 -21.51
N LEU A 162 27.29 -20.66 -22.08
CA LEU A 162 26.60 -21.79 -21.44
C LEU A 162 27.21 -22.18 -20.09
N THR A 163 28.54 -22.10 -19.98
CA THR A 163 29.22 -22.38 -18.70
C THR A 163 28.82 -21.36 -17.64
N GLN A 164 28.80 -20.07 -17.99
CA GLN A 164 28.36 -19.00 -17.08
C GLN A 164 26.88 -19.13 -16.69
N LEU A 165 26.00 -19.42 -17.65
CA LEU A 165 24.60 -19.73 -17.38
C LEU A 165 24.47 -20.95 -16.44
N GLY A 166 25.33 -21.96 -16.59
CA GLY A 166 25.40 -23.10 -15.68
C GLY A 166 25.72 -22.71 -14.23
N HIS A 167 26.54 -21.67 -14.01
CA HIS A 167 26.79 -21.12 -12.68
C HIS A 167 25.56 -20.39 -12.12
N GLN A 168 24.92 -19.54 -12.94
CA GLN A 168 23.78 -18.74 -12.50
C GLN A 168 22.55 -19.59 -12.18
N ILE A 169 22.24 -20.61 -12.99
CA ILE A 169 21.09 -21.50 -12.71
C ILE A 169 21.26 -22.25 -11.39
N HIS A 170 22.50 -22.59 -11.00
CA HIS A 170 22.76 -23.26 -9.73
C HIS A 170 22.43 -22.36 -8.54
N ARG A 171 22.83 -21.09 -8.63
CA ARG A 171 22.55 -20.08 -7.59
C ARG A 171 21.04 -19.82 -7.49
N LEU A 172 20.36 -19.61 -8.62
CA LEU A 172 18.92 -19.39 -8.65
C LEU A 172 18.14 -20.56 -8.03
N ARG A 173 18.47 -21.80 -8.41
CA ARG A 173 17.85 -23.01 -7.83
C ARG A 173 18.07 -23.13 -6.32
N ALA A 174 19.19 -22.63 -5.79
CA ALA A 174 19.45 -22.66 -4.35
C ALA A 174 18.46 -21.78 -3.58
N GLN A 175 18.06 -20.64 -4.16
CA GLN A 175 17.08 -19.70 -3.59
C GLN A 175 15.64 -20.27 -3.58
N ASN A 176 15.35 -21.23 -4.47
CA ASN A 176 14.08 -21.98 -4.52
C ASN A 176 14.16 -23.37 -3.85
N SER A 177 15.25 -23.69 -3.16
CA SER A 177 15.37 -24.98 -2.48
C SER A 177 14.38 -25.12 -1.32
N LYS A 178 13.98 -26.35 -0.99
CA LYS A 178 13.11 -26.62 0.18
C LYS A 178 13.64 -26.00 1.47
N ARG A 179 14.97 -25.92 1.62
CA ARG A 179 15.63 -25.29 2.77
C ARG A 179 15.46 -23.77 2.75
N ALA A 180 15.65 -23.13 1.61
CA ALA A 180 15.47 -21.68 1.47
C ALA A 180 14.00 -21.29 1.70
N VAL A 181 13.04 -22.05 1.14
CA VAL A 181 11.60 -21.82 1.35
C VAL A 181 11.24 -21.89 2.84
N LYS A 182 11.76 -22.87 3.60
CA LYS A 182 11.54 -22.97 5.06
C LYS A 182 12.14 -21.81 5.86
N GLN A 183 13.19 -21.16 5.35
CA GLN A 183 13.88 -20.05 6.00
C GLN A 183 13.32 -18.67 5.59
N GLY A 184 12.28 -18.65 4.75
CA GLY A 184 11.61 -17.44 4.29
C GLY A 184 12.43 -16.59 3.31
N TRP A 185 11.99 -15.36 3.11
CA TRP A 185 12.57 -14.43 2.12
C TRP A 185 13.99 -13.95 2.46
N SER A 186 14.46 -14.12 3.70
CA SER A 186 15.83 -13.81 4.14
C SER A 186 16.95 -14.55 3.38
N LYS A 187 16.61 -15.63 2.66
CA LYS A 187 17.54 -16.42 1.83
C LYS A 187 17.48 -16.10 0.34
N VAL A 188 16.64 -15.16 -0.06
CA VAL A 188 16.64 -14.61 -1.41
C VAL A 188 17.61 -13.45 -1.43
N HIS A 189 18.55 -13.51 -2.36
CA HIS A 189 19.59 -12.50 -2.50
C HIS A 189 19.36 -11.77 -3.82
N LEU A 190 18.87 -10.53 -3.73
CA LEU A 190 18.54 -9.71 -4.89
C LEU A 190 19.76 -9.47 -5.80
N ASP A 191 20.94 -9.27 -5.24
CA ASP A 191 22.19 -9.11 -6.01
C ASP A 191 22.47 -10.30 -6.93
N HIS A 192 22.19 -11.53 -6.46
CA HIS A 192 22.36 -12.73 -7.29
C HIS A 192 21.32 -12.81 -8.41
N LEU A 193 20.13 -12.26 -8.21
CA LEU A 193 19.09 -12.18 -9.24
C LEU A 193 19.45 -11.11 -10.27
N ALA A 194 19.93 -9.95 -9.83
CA ALA A 194 20.48 -8.89 -10.68
C ALA A 194 21.58 -9.42 -11.59
N GLU A 195 22.56 -10.10 -11.00
CA GLU A 195 23.71 -10.65 -11.71
C GLU A 195 23.26 -11.69 -12.75
N MET A 196 22.34 -12.58 -12.37
CA MET A 196 21.76 -13.56 -13.29
C MET A 196 21.03 -12.89 -14.47
N ASP A 197 20.23 -11.86 -14.21
CA ASP A 197 19.45 -11.16 -15.23
C ASP A 197 20.35 -10.46 -16.24
N TYR A 198 21.39 -9.79 -15.72
CA TYR A 198 22.46 -9.22 -16.51
C TYR A 198 23.14 -10.26 -17.40
N TYR A 199 23.43 -11.48 -16.91
CA TYR A 199 24.05 -12.52 -17.74
C TYR A 199 23.10 -13.06 -18.83
N LEU A 200 21.79 -13.10 -18.58
CA LEU A 200 20.81 -13.49 -19.60
C LEU A 200 20.72 -12.44 -20.70
N GLU A 201 20.69 -11.15 -20.34
CA GLU A 201 20.71 -10.05 -21.29
C GLU A 201 22.04 -10.01 -22.07
N HIS A 202 23.18 -10.04 -21.36
CA HIS A 202 24.51 -9.92 -21.93
C HIS A 202 24.85 -11.04 -22.93
N TYR A 203 24.32 -12.25 -22.72
CA TYR A 203 24.55 -13.37 -23.63
C TYR A 203 23.43 -13.59 -24.66
N SER A 204 22.39 -12.76 -24.66
CA SER A 204 21.26 -12.91 -25.60
C SER A 204 21.77 -12.92 -27.05
N ASP A 205 22.59 -11.95 -27.44
CA ASP A 205 23.13 -11.81 -28.80
C ASP A 205 24.06 -12.96 -29.25
N LEU A 206 24.60 -13.75 -28.31
CA LEU A 206 25.47 -14.89 -28.64
C LEU A 206 24.68 -16.12 -29.07
N PHE A 207 23.39 -16.19 -28.72
CA PHE A 207 22.54 -17.33 -29.02
C PHE A 207 21.52 -16.97 -30.11
N PRO A 208 21.32 -17.84 -31.12
CA PRO A 208 20.16 -17.71 -32.00
C PRO A 208 18.85 -17.71 -31.19
N PRO A 209 17.77 -17.04 -31.64
CA PRO A 209 16.52 -16.93 -30.88
C PRO A 209 15.93 -18.29 -30.44
N SER A 210 16.02 -19.31 -31.30
CA SER A 210 15.59 -20.67 -30.97
C SER A 210 16.40 -21.30 -29.83
N CYS A 211 17.70 -21.00 -29.76
CA CYS A 211 18.57 -21.46 -28.69
C CYS A 211 18.30 -20.69 -27.40
N GLN A 212 18.07 -19.37 -27.47
CA GLN A 212 17.68 -18.56 -26.30
C GLN A 212 16.43 -19.14 -25.64
N ARG A 213 15.37 -19.42 -26.42
CA ARG A 213 14.12 -20.01 -25.90
C ARG A 213 14.37 -21.30 -25.12
N VAL A 214 15.25 -22.17 -25.61
CA VAL A 214 15.53 -23.45 -24.98
C VAL A 214 16.48 -23.30 -23.79
N PHE A 215 17.53 -22.50 -23.92
CA PHE A 215 18.54 -22.33 -22.89
C PHE A 215 18.06 -21.44 -21.75
N TYR A 216 17.13 -20.51 -21.97
CA TYR A 216 16.66 -19.61 -20.90
C TYR A 216 15.41 -20.15 -20.20
N ALA A 217 14.69 -21.12 -20.79
CA ALA A 217 13.53 -21.75 -20.16
C ALA A 217 13.75 -22.22 -18.71
N PRO A 218 14.88 -22.86 -18.33
CA PRO A 218 15.14 -23.21 -16.93
C PRO A 218 15.15 -22.02 -15.97
N PHE A 219 15.60 -20.85 -16.41
CA PHE A 219 15.63 -19.64 -15.58
C PHE A 219 14.23 -19.08 -15.40
N PHE A 220 13.47 -18.94 -16.49
CA PHE A 220 12.09 -18.43 -16.44
C PHE A 220 11.19 -19.29 -15.54
N VAL A 221 11.34 -20.62 -15.58
CA VAL A 221 10.60 -21.51 -14.68
C VAL A 221 10.97 -21.27 -13.21
N GLN A 222 12.24 -21.03 -12.91
CA GLN A 222 12.67 -20.75 -11.54
C GLN A 222 12.24 -19.35 -11.06
N ILE A 223 12.27 -18.34 -11.92
CA ILE A 223 11.75 -16.99 -11.60
C ILE A 223 10.25 -17.06 -11.36
N HIS A 224 9.50 -17.76 -12.21
CA HIS A 224 8.06 -17.97 -12.02
C HIS A 224 7.75 -18.63 -10.67
N GLN A 225 8.50 -19.67 -10.28
CA GLN A 225 8.35 -20.30 -8.96
C GLN A 225 8.64 -19.33 -7.80
N LEU A 226 9.62 -18.44 -7.96
CA LEU A 226 9.94 -17.43 -6.95
C LEU A 226 8.78 -16.42 -6.82
N LEU A 227 8.26 -15.92 -7.95
CA LEU A 227 7.14 -14.98 -7.97
C LEU A 227 5.85 -15.61 -7.41
N GLN A 228 5.55 -16.86 -7.73
CA GLN A 228 4.39 -17.59 -7.17
C GLN A 228 4.45 -17.67 -5.64
N ARG A 229 5.65 -17.85 -5.07
CA ARG A 229 5.83 -17.86 -3.62
C ARG A 229 5.51 -16.50 -2.99
N LEU A 230 5.68 -15.41 -3.74
CA LEU A 230 5.43 -14.07 -3.25
C LEU A 230 3.95 -13.76 -3.14
N VAL A 231 3.15 -14.22 -4.11
CA VAL A 231 1.69 -14.08 -4.11
C VAL A 231 1.07 -14.63 -2.82
N THR A 232 1.65 -15.66 -2.23
CA THR A 232 1.17 -16.25 -0.97
C THR A 232 1.65 -15.54 0.30
N THR A 233 2.50 -14.50 0.22
CA THR A 233 3.17 -13.91 1.38
C THR A 233 2.71 -12.48 1.73
N ASP A 234 1.82 -11.85 0.94
CA ASP A 234 1.33 -10.47 1.16
C ASP A 234 2.45 -9.44 1.42
N ARG A 235 3.46 -9.43 0.54
CA ARG A 235 4.65 -8.55 0.62
C ARG A 235 4.85 -7.78 -0.69
N PRO A 236 4.10 -6.68 -0.92
CA PRO A 236 4.17 -5.90 -2.15
C PRO A 236 5.51 -5.14 -2.32
N ASP A 237 6.17 -4.82 -1.20
CA ASP A 237 7.52 -4.26 -1.13
C ASP A 237 8.55 -5.17 -1.83
N LEU A 238 8.55 -6.45 -1.46
CA LEU A 238 9.45 -7.45 -2.04
C LEU A 238 9.14 -7.73 -3.52
N PHE A 239 7.88 -7.58 -3.96
CA PHE A 239 7.53 -7.69 -5.38
C PHE A 239 8.20 -6.58 -6.18
N THR A 240 8.10 -5.35 -5.66
CA THR A 240 8.68 -4.15 -6.26
C THR A 240 10.19 -4.29 -6.41
N GLU A 241 10.85 -4.71 -5.34
CA GLU A 241 12.29 -4.96 -5.37
C GLU A 241 12.65 -6.05 -6.39
N LEU A 242 11.96 -7.21 -6.37
CA LEU A 242 12.23 -8.31 -7.30
C LEU A 242 12.06 -7.91 -8.76
N VAL A 243 11.00 -7.19 -9.10
CA VAL A 243 10.76 -6.74 -10.47
C VAL A 243 11.80 -5.71 -10.90
N ALA A 244 12.21 -4.81 -10.01
CA ALA A 244 13.25 -3.83 -10.31
C ALA A 244 14.60 -4.48 -10.68
N VAL A 245 14.95 -5.61 -10.06
CA VAL A 245 16.21 -6.33 -10.38
C VAL A 245 16.12 -7.28 -11.58
N LEU A 246 14.91 -7.60 -12.05
CA LEU A 246 14.66 -8.55 -13.14
C LEU A 246 14.27 -7.83 -14.44
N GLY A 247 15.02 -6.79 -14.83
CA GLY A 247 14.69 -5.93 -15.97
C GLY A 247 14.51 -6.68 -17.31
N TYR A 248 15.32 -7.69 -17.58
CA TYR A 248 15.30 -8.50 -18.80
C TYR A 248 14.35 -9.70 -18.69
N SER A 249 14.39 -10.43 -17.59
CA SER A 249 13.64 -11.68 -17.44
C SER A 249 12.19 -11.48 -17.05
N PHE A 250 11.87 -10.44 -16.27
CA PHE A 250 10.51 -10.20 -15.81
C PHE A 250 9.52 -10.00 -16.97
N PRO A 251 9.82 -9.17 -18.00
CA PRO A 251 8.91 -9.01 -19.12
C PRO A 251 8.57 -10.31 -19.84
N VAL A 252 9.56 -11.19 -19.98
CA VAL A 252 9.39 -12.48 -20.63
C VAL A 252 8.53 -13.43 -19.79
N VAL A 253 8.66 -13.38 -18.46
CA VAL A 253 7.89 -14.23 -17.53
C VAL A 253 6.46 -13.71 -17.35
N ALA A 254 6.29 -12.39 -17.29
CA ALA A 254 4.99 -11.74 -17.12
C ALA A 254 4.13 -11.80 -18.39
N GLY A 255 4.75 -11.86 -19.57
CA GLY A 255 4.04 -11.99 -20.85
C GLY A 255 3.13 -10.79 -21.09
N ASP A 256 1.89 -11.05 -21.49
CA ASP A 256 0.91 -10.01 -21.83
C ASP A 256 0.52 -9.13 -20.62
N HIS A 257 0.73 -9.63 -19.40
CA HIS A 257 0.42 -8.92 -18.15
C HIS A 257 1.58 -8.05 -17.64
N GLU A 258 2.71 -8.00 -18.35
CA GLU A 258 3.90 -7.21 -17.96
C GLU A 258 3.55 -5.75 -17.67
N HIS A 259 2.75 -5.15 -18.55
CA HIS A 259 2.34 -3.76 -18.42
C HIS A 259 1.45 -3.55 -17.20
N GLU A 260 0.47 -4.44 -16.97
CA GLU A 260 -0.41 -4.40 -15.79
C GLU A 260 0.40 -4.51 -14.49
N PHE A 261 1.39 -5.41 -14.42
CA PHE A 261 2.24 -5.53 -13.25
C PHE A 261 3.15 -4.32 -13.04
N ARG A 262 3.72 -3.74 -14.10
CA ARG A 262 4.52 -2.51 -13.99
C ARG A 262 3.66 -1.31 -13.59
N LEU A 263 2.42 -1.26 -14.08
CA LEU A 263 1.46 -0.24 -13.68
C LEU A 263 1.07 -0.38 -12.20
N TRP A 264 0.86 -1.62 -11.73
CA TRP A 264 0.61 -1.97 -10.33
C TRP A 264 1.79 -1.60 -9.42
N LEU A 265 3.01 -1.81 -9.89
CA LEU A 265 4.25 -1.51 -9.19
C LEU A 265 4.59 -0.02 -9.06
N GLY A 266 3.86 0.86 -9.76
CA GLY A 266 3.98 2.30 -9.59
C GLY A 266 5.32 2.89 -10.03
N GLY A 267 5.96 2.33 -11.06
CA GLY A 267 7.21 2.86 -11.61
C GLY A 267 7.00 3.56 -12.94
N GLU A 268 6.66 4.85 -12.93
CA GLU A 268 7.17 5.87 -13.87
C GLU A 268 6.59 7.26 -13.50
N GLY A 269 7.48 8.20 -13.17
CA GLY A 269 7.20 9.63 -13.15
C GLY A 269 6.84 10.24 -11.80
N THR A 270 7.70 11.15 -11.35
CA THR A 270 7.33 12.39 -10.66
C THR A 270 6.45 13.28 -11.55
N ASP A 271 5.48 12.69 -12.26
CA ASP A 271 4.46 13.48 -12.93
C ASP A 271 3.54 13.99 -11.82
N ASP A 272 3.27 15.28 -11.90
CA ASP A 272 2.28 15.96 -11.08
C ASP A 272 0.97 15.16 -11.09
N LEU A 273 0.44 14.87 -9.90
CA LEU A 273 -0.69 13.97 -9.69
C LEU A 273 -1.94 14.46 -10.39
N GLU A 274 -2.16 15.77 -10.38
CA GLU A 274 -3.28 16.38 -11.08
C GLU A 274 -3.14 16.13 -12.58
N THR A 275 -1.94 16.37 -13.12
CA THR A 275 -1.65 16.12 -14.53
C THR A 275 -1.85 14.64 -14.91
N LEU A 276 -1.52 13.68 -14.02
CA LEU A 276 -1.76 12.26 -14.25
C LEU A 276 -3.27 11.92 -14.22
N VAL A 277 -4.00 12.48 -13.26
CA VAL A 277 -5.44 12.27 -13.09
C VAL A 277 -6.20 12.84 -14.28
N ASP A 278 -5.90 14.08 -14.67
CA ASP A 278 -6.53 14.73 -15.81
C ASP A 278 -6.21 13.97 -17.10
N ARG A 279 -4.95 13.63 -17.38
CA ARG A 279 -4.58 12.82 -18.55
C ARG A 279 -5.30 11.47 -18.61
N THR A 280 -5.56 10.84 -17.46
CA THR A 280 -6.17 9.52 -17.40
C THR A 280 -7.68 9.60 -17.46
N LEU A 281 -8.31 10.59 -16.82
CA LEU A 281 -9.77 10.73 -16.79
C LEU A 281 -10.33 11.47 -18.02
N GLU A 282 -9.54 12.33 -18.69
CA GLU A 282 -9.96 13.08 -19.88
C GLU A 282 -9.85 12.29 -21.20
N ARG A 283 -9.15 11.15 -21.19
CA ARG A 283 -9.09 10.25 -22.34
C ARG A 283 -10.42 9.51 -22.50
N GLU A 284 -11.07 9.67 -23.65
CA GLU A 284 -12.36 9.03 -23.94
C GLU A 284 -12.30 7.49 -23.89
N GLU A 285 -11.11 6.88 -24.12
CA GLU A 285 -10.91 5.43 -24.20
C GLU A 285 -10.30 4.79 -22.94
N THR A 286 -10.20 5.51 -21.82
CA THR A 286 -9.58 4.95 -20.60
C THR A 286 -10.36 3.74 -20.09
N SER A 287 -9.68 2.62 -19.96
CA SER A 287 -10.24 1.37 -19.48
C SER A 287 -10.58 1.44 -17.98
N PHE A 288 -11.45 0.54 -17.53
CA PHE A 288 -11.83 0.45 -16.12
C PHE A 288 -10.63 0.04 -15.26
N GLU A 289 -9.82 -0.86 -15.78
CA GLU A 289 -8.60 -1.37 -15.17
C GLU A 289 -7.59 -0.24 -14.96
N GLU A 290 -7.43 0.66 -15.93
CA GLU A 290 -6.60 1.87 -15.79
C GLU A 290 -7.11 2.82 -14.70
N LYS A 291 -8.43 3.00 -14.57
CA LYS A 291 -9.03 3.83 -13.50
C LYS A 291 -8.84 3.20 -12.12
N LEU A 292 -8.98 1.88 -11.98
CA LEU A 292 -8.71 1.16 -10.74
C LEU A 292 -7.21 1.23 -10.36
N LEU A 293 -6.32 1.18 -11.35
CA LEU A 293 -4.89 1.35 -11.13
C LEU A 293 -4.55 2.77 -10.67
N LEU A 294 -5.16 3.79 -11.27
CA LEU A 294 -5.03 5.17 -10.81
C LEU A 294 -5.53 5.32 -9.37
N LEU A 295 -6.69 4.73 -9.06
CA LEU A 295 -7.25 4.73 -7.71
C LEU A 295 -6.27 4.12 -6.71
N HIS A 296 -5.73 2.95 -7.01
CA HIS A 296 -4.74 2.28 -6.15
C HIS A 296 -3.48 3.14 -5.92
N ARG A 297 -2.99 3.81 -6.97
CA ARG A 297 -1.83 4.72 -6.86
C ARG A 297 -2.11 5.92 -5.95
N LEU A 298 -3.28 6.54 -6.10
CA LEU A 298 -3.69 7.68 -5.27
C LEU A 298 -3.80 7.26 -3.80
N ARG A 299 -4.42 6.11 -3.54
CA ARG A 299 -4.55 5.55 -2.19
C ARG A 299 -3.20 5.25 -1.55
N ARG A 300 -2.28 4.64 -2.30
CA ARG A 300 -0.93 4.36 -1.82
C ARG A 300 -0.16 5.65 -1.47
N ARG A 301 -0.22 6.67 -2.33
CA ARG A 301 0.41 7.97 -2.04
C ARG A 301 -0.22 8.65 -0.83
N LEU A 302 -1.55 8.59 -0.69
CA LEU A 302 -2.25 9.12 0.46
C LEU A 302 -1.79 8.43 1.75
N HIS A 303 -1.68 7.09 1.73
CA HIS A 303 -1.21 6.31 2.87
C HIS A 303 0.27 6.59 3.21
N GLU A 304 1.14 6.72 2.21
CA GLU A 304 2.55 7.11 2.39
C GLU A 304 2.67 8.51 3.01
N ARG A 305 1.83 9.46 2.58
CA ARG A 305 1.78 10.81 3.17
C ARG A 305 1.32 10.77 4.63
N HIS A 306 0.27 10.01 4.93
CA HIS A 306 -0.28 9.93 6.29
C HIS A 306 0.70 9.26 7.26
N ASN A 307 1.33 8.15 6.88
CA ASN A 307 2.36 7.50 7.69
C ASN A 307 3.56 8.42 7.95
N ALA A 308 3.90 9.29 6.99
CA ALA A 308 4.94 10.29 7.19
C ALA A 308 4.51 11.37 8.20
N ILE A 309 3.24 11.79 8.19
CA ILE A 309 2.67 12.71 9.19
C ILE A 309 2.68 12.06 10.58
N ASP A 310 2.20 10.82 10.72
CA ASP A 310 2.14 10.13 12.02
C ASP A 310 3.53 9.92 12.62
N SER A 311 4.48 9.46 11.80
CA SER A 311 5.88 9.35 12.21
C SER A 311 6.49 10.71 12.58
N HIS A 312 6.03 11.79 11.94
CA HIS A 312 6.46 13.14 12.27
C HIS A 312 5.83 13.65 13.58
N LEU A 313 4.54 13.39 13.82
CA LEU A 313 3.84 13.73 15.06
C LEU A 313 4.47 13.05 16.28
N GLU A 314 4.90 11.79 16.15
CA GLU A 314 5.69 11.11 17.18
C GLU A 314 7.05 11.81 17.43
N SER A 315 7.67 12.36 16.40
CA SER A 315 8.95 13.09 16.49
C SER A 315 8.81 14.52 17.06
N LEU A 316 7.64 15.14 16.96
CA LEU A 316 7.34 16.47 17.50
C LEU A 316 7.38 16.52 19.04
N PHE A 317 7.25 15.37 19.71
CA PHE A 317 7.44 15.26 21.16
C PHE A 317 8.92 15.19 21.60
N LEU A 318 9.88 15.18 20.66
CA LEU A 318 11.31 14.97 20.95
C LEU A 318 12.29 16.00 20.32
N GLY A 319 11.85 17.05 19.61
CA GLY A 319 12.78 18.03 19.04
C GLY A 319 12.17 19.26 18.36
N PRO A 320 12.98 20.27 17.98
CA PRO A 320 12.49 21.50 17.35
C PRO A 320 12.03 21.23 15.90
N MET A 321 10.91 21.87 15.53
CA MET A 321 10.26 21.74 14.22
C MET A 321 11.22 22.01 13.05
N ARG A 322 11.12 21.17 12.00
CA ARG A 322 11.71 21.45 10.69
C ARG A 322 10.63 22.02 9.78
N GLU A 323 10.68 23.32 9.51
CA GLU A 323 9.73 24.03 8.62
C GLU A 323 9.71 23.46 7.19
N ASP A 324 10.84 22.93 6.71
CA ASP A 324 11.01 22.42 5.35
C ASP A 324 10.16 21.16 5.01
N LEU A 325 9.54 20.51 6.00
CA LEU A 325 8.67 19.32 5.80
C LEU A 325 7.16 19.66 5.81
N LEU A 326 6.78 20.88 6.16
CA LEU A 326 5.39 21.36 6.18
C LEU A 326 4.93 21.89 4.81
N GLU A 327 5.86 22.27 3.93
CA GLU A 327 5.55 22.68 2.56
C GLU A 327 5.08 21.47 1.72
N GLY A 328 3.76 21.27 1.64
CA GLY A 328 3.10 20.24 0.82
C GLY A 328 2.17 19.29 1.59
N LEU A 329 2.10 19.39 2.92
CA LEU A 329 1.16 18.59 3.73
C LEU A 329 -0.28 19.11 3.68
N ASP A 330 -0.46 20.41 3.45
CA ASP A 330 -1.77 21.08 3.40
C ASP A 330 -2.41 21.10 2.00
N ASP A 331 -1.88 20.36 1.02
CA ASP A 331 -2.43 20.37 -0.34
C ASP A 331 -3.51 19.28 -0.51
N PRO A 332 -4.82 19.64 -0.60
CA PRO A 332 -5.93 18.68 -0.73
C PRO A 332 -6.07 18.12 -2.15
N THR A 333 -5.06 18.31 -3.00
CA THR A 333 -5.03 17.87 -4.40
C THR A 333 -5.12 16.35 -4.52
N ILE A 334 -4.51 15.60 -3.58
CA ILE A 334 -4.58 14.13 -3.55
C ILE A 334 -6.00 13.66 -3.20
N GLU A 335 -6.64 14.21 -2.17
CA GLU A 335 -8.01 13.89 -1.77
C GLU A 335 -9.01 14.25 -2.87
N SER A 336 -8.86 15.43 -3.46
CA SER A 336 -9.71 15.88 -4.57
C SER A 336 -9.56 14.97 -5.79
N SER A 337 -8.33 14.57 -6.10
CA SER A 337 -8.03 13.61 -7.17
C SER A 337 -8.57 12.21 -6.88
N LEU A 338 -8.50 11.78 -5.62
CA LEU A 338 -9.03 10.50 -5.16
C LEU A 338 -10.55 10.46 -5.31
N VAL A 339 -11.25 11.52 -4.88
CA VAL A 339 -12.70 11.64 -5.06
C VAL A 339 -13.07 11.62 -6.54
N ARG A 340 -12.39 12.41 -7.40
CA ARG A 340 -12.64 12.41 -8.86
C ARG A 340 -12.45 11.02 -9.47
N THR A 341 -11.42 10.30 -9.05
CA THR A 341 -11.13 8.96 -9.56
C THR A 341 -12.16 7.94 -9.08
N TYR A 342 -12.55 7.98 -7.79
CA TYR A 342 -13.64 7.17 -7.27
C TYR A 342 -14.95 7.44 -8.00
N GLU A 343 -15.30 8.70 -8.24
CA GLU A 343 -16.50 9.08 -8.97
C GLU A 343 -16.52 8.45 -10.38
N ALA A 344 -15.38 8.46 -11.09
CA ALA A 344 -15.26 7.85 -12.41
C ALA A 344 -15.35 6.31 -12.38
N VAL A 345 -14.73 5.67 -11.38
CA VAL A 345 -14.82 4.21 -11.16
C VAL A 345 -16.26 3.80 -10.84
N LEU A 346 -16.92 4.51 -9.93
CA LEU A 346 -18.29 4.21 -9.52
C LEU A 346 -19.31 4.45 -10.64
N ASP A 347 -19.14 5.51 -11.46
CA ASP A 347 -19.99 5.73 -12.64
C ASP A 347 -19.93 4.55 -13.61
N GLU A 348 -18.72 4.01 -13.84
CA GLU A 348 -18.56 2.86 -14.71
C GLU A 348 -19.11 1.58 -14.08
N MET A 349 -18.94 1.39 -12.76
CA MET A 349 -19.57 0.30 -12.02
C MET A 349 -21.10 0.37 -12.09
N ILE A 350 -21.72 1.55 -11.99
CA ILE A 350 -23.18 1.72 -12.16
C ILE A 350 -23.65 1.18 -13.51
N VAL A 351 -22.86 1.32 -14.57
CA VAL A 351 -23.19 0.78 -15.89
C VAL A 351 -22.99 -0.73 -15.93
N ARG A 352 -21.85 -1.22 -15.43
CA ARG A 352 -21.45 -2.64 -15.49
C ARG A 352 -22.29 -3.53 -14.56
N CYS A 353 -22.67 -3.04 -13.38
CA CYS A 353 -23.40 -3.78 -12.34
C CYS A 353 -24.93 -3.74 -12.49
N ARG A 354 -25.49 -3.10 -13.53
CA ARG A 354 -26.95 -3.02 -13.73
C ARG A 354 -27.66 -4.38 -13.80
N ASN A 355 -26.96 -5.41 -14.26
CA ASN A 355 -27.51 -6.74 -14.48
C ASN A 355 -26.77 -7.85 -13.70
N THR A 356 -25.92 -7.49 -12.73
CA THR A 356 -25.24 -8.49 -11.90
C THR A 356 -26.24 -9.16 -10.96
N ASN A 357 -26.04 -10.46 -10.73
CA ASN A 357 -26.90 -11.19 -9.80
C ASN A 357 -26.60 -10.78 -8.34
N GLU A 358 -27.50 -11.16 -7.42
CA GLU A 358 -27.40 -10.78 -6.00
C GLU A 358 -26.10 -11.25 -5.34
N ARG A 359 -25.56 -12.40 -5.76
CA ARG A 359 -24.29 -12.94 -5.25
C ARG A 359 -23.10 -12.08 -5.67
N GLU A 360 -23.05 -11.67 -6.94
CA GLU A 360 -22.02 -10.77 -7.46
C GLU A 360 -22.12 -9.39 -6.83
N SER A 361 -23.34 -8.86 -6.66
CA SER A 361 -23.56 -7.58 -5.98
C SER A 361 -23.03 -7.60 -4.54
N ARG A 362 -23.28 -8.68 -3.78
CA ARG A 362 -22.72 -8.84 -2.43
C ARG A 362 -21.19 -8.95 -2.44
N GLN A 363 -20.61 -9.54 -3.48
CA GLN A 363 -19.16 -9.63 -3.60
C GLN A 363 -18.52 -8.28 -3.92
N VAL A 364 -19.13 -7.48 -4.79
CA VAL A 364 -18.72 -6.10 -5.07
C VAL A 364 -18.77 -5.27 -3.80
N GLN A 365 -19.89 -5.29 -3.07
CA GLN A 365 -20.03 -4.61 -1.79
C GLN A 365 -18.95 -5.04 -0.79
N ARG A 366 -18.73 -6.36 -0.63
CA ARG A 366 -17.74 -6.90 0.31
C ARG A 366 -16.31 -6.44 0.02
N ILE A 367 -15.97 -6.19 -1.25
CA ILE A 367 -14.65 -5.71 -1.66
C ILE A 367 -14.57 -4.20 -1.54
N MET A 368 -15.58 -3.45 -1.99
CA MET A 368 -15.50 -2.01 -2.13
C MET A 368 -15.85 -1.24 -0.85
N GLU A 369 -16.76 -1.74 -0.03
CA GLU A 369 -17.20 -1.05 1.19
C GLU A 369 -16.03 -0.79 2.17
N PRO A 370 -15.14 -1.77 2.46
CA PRO A 370 -13.99 -1.52 3.33
C PRO A 370 -13.03 -0.45 2.79
N GLU A 371 -12.73 -0.51 1.49
CA GLU A 371 -11.80 0.42 0.83
C GLU A 371 -12.35 1.85 0.85
N LEU A 372 -13.66 2.01 0.60
CA LEU A 372 -14.35 3.29 0.70
C LEU A 372 -14.40 3.80 2.14
N CYS A 373 -14.66 2.93 3.13
CA CYS A 373 -14.67 3.32 4.54
C CYS A 373 -13.32 3.83 5.03
N GLU A 374 -12.21 3.27 4.57
CA GLU A 374 -10.86 3.73 4.93
C GLU A 374 -10.54 5.09 4.29
N ASP A 375 -10.93 5.28 3.03
CA ASP A 375 -10.57 6.50 2.30
C ASP A 375 -11.50 7.68 2.59
N ILE A 376 -12.79 7.44 2.86
CA ILE A 376 -13.77 8.50 3.15
C ILE A 376 -13.40 9.27 4.42
N GLU A 377 -12.86 8.59 5.42
CA GLU A 377 -12.36 9.20 6.64
C GLU A 377 -11.33 10.28 6.31
N ARG A 378 -10.28 9.88 5.59
CA ARG A 378 -9.17 10.74 5.18
C ARG A 378 -9.64 11.90 4.31
N VAL A 379 -10.53 11.61 3.35
CA VAL A 379 -11.14 12.64 2.49
C VAL A 379 -11.98 13.63 3.30
N SER A 380 -12.70 13.16 4.32
CA SER A 380 -13.61 14.00 5.11
C SER A 380 -12.90 14.99 6.01
N MET A 381 -11.67 14.69 6.45
CA MET A 381 -10.88 15.58 7.29
C MET A 381 -10.22 16.72 6.49
N CYS A 382 -9.96 16.51 5.19
CA CYS A 382 -9.18 17.45 4.37
C CYS A 382 -10.04 18.31 3.42
N LEU A 383 -11.30 17.97 3.19
CA LEU A 383 -12.19 18.74 2.30
C LEU A 383 -13.07 19.70 3.10
N ASP A 384 -13.05 20.99 2.75
CA ASP A 384 -13.86 22.05 3.36
C ASP A 384 -15.39 21.92 3.14
N SER A 385 -15.86 20.85 2.50
CA SER A 385 -17.27 20.66 2.14
C SER A 385 -17.71 19.20 2.19
N ASP A 386 -18.91 18.96 2.72
CA ASP A 386 -19.55 17.64 2.71
C ASP A 386 -20.10 17.22 1.33
N ARG A 387 -20.15 18.14 0.36
CA ARG A 387 -20.75 17.87 -0.96
C ARG A 387 -20.05 16.75 -1.75
N PRO A 388 -18.72 16.69 -1.82
CA PRO A 388 -18.01 15.61 -2.51
C PRO A 388 -18.28 14.26 -1.84
N ILE A 389 -18.31 14.20 -0.51
CA ILE A 389 -18.62 12.98 0.26
C ILE A 389 -20.05 12.51 -0.03
N SER A 390 -21.04 13.42 -0.01
CA SER A 390 -22.42 13.04 -0.32
C SER A 390 -22.59 12.52 -1.76
N ARG A 391 -21.87 13.09 -2.73
CA ARG A 391 -21.91 12.61 -4.13
C ARG A 391 -21.26 11.24 -4.25
N LEU A 392 -20.11 11.06 -3.60
CA LEU A 392 -19.40 9.80 -3.55
C LEU A 392 -20.28 8.69 -2.97
N LEU A 393 -20.98 8.96 -1.85
CA LEU A 393 -21.92 8.03 -1.24
C LEU A 393 -23.11 7.72 -2.15
N ASP A 394 -23.73 8.71 -2.79
CA ASP A 394 -24.84 8.47 -3.74
C ASP A 394 -24.41 7.55 -4.88
N LYS A 395 -23.21 7.78 -5.45
CA LYS A 395 -22.65 6.90 -6.48
C LYS A 395 -22.33 5.51 -5.94
N ALA A 396 -21.79 5.40 -4.73
CA ALA A 396 -21.46 4.12 -4.10
C ALA A 396 -22.72 3.27 -3.86
N PHE A 397 -23.81 3.87 -3.39
CA PHE A 397 -25.10 3.18 -3.26
C PHE A 397 -25.64 2.71 -4.61
N ARG A 398 -25.61 3.57 -5.63
CA ARG A 398 -26.08 3.21 -6.98
C ARG A 398 -25.23 2.13 -7.64
N ALA A 399 -23.94 2.09 -7.34
CA ALA A 399 -23.02 1.07 -7.82
C ALA A 399 -23.16 -0.28 -7.09
N GLY A 400 -23.94 -0.35 -6.00
CA GLY A 400 -24.00 -1.52 -5.12
C GLY A 400 -22.71 -1.75 -4.34
N ALA A 401 -21.87 -0.71 -4.19
CA ALA A 401 -20.60 -0.74 -3.49
C ALA A 401 -20.72 -0.35 -2.00
N ALA A 402 -21.84 0.25 -1.60
CA ALA A 402 -22.08 0.70 -0.24
C ALA A 402 -23.00 -0.24 0.55
N GLY A 403 -22.61 -0.55 1.78
CA GLY A 403 -23.35 -1.41 2.70
C GLY A 403 -23.73 -0.72 4.00
N LYS A 404 -23.80 -1.53 5.08
CA LYS A 404 -24.27 -1.12 6.40
C LYS A 404 -23.46 0.05 6.98
N ARG A 405 -22.12 0.02 6.88
CA ARG A 405 -21.26 1.04 7.49
C ARG A 405 -21.35 2.36 6.76
N LEU A 406 -21.30 2.34 5.44
CA LEU A 406 -21.48 3.54 4.62
C LEU A 406 -22.90 4.10 4.71
N ALA A 407 -23.91 3.25 4.94
CA ALA A 407 -25.27 3.69 5.24
C ALA A 407 -25.37 4.41 6.60
N LEU A 408 -24.72 3.88 7.65
CA LEU A 408 -24.65 4.57 8.93
C LEU A 408 -23.99 5.95 8.80
N LEU A 409 -22.83 6.00 8.14
CA LEU A 409 -22.10 7.25 7.89
C LEU A 409 -22.94 8.25 7.09
N CYS A 410 -23.62 7.80 6.04
CA CYS A 410 -24.50 8.63 5.23
C CYS A 410 -25.64 9.26 6.04
N LEU A 411 -26.17 8.56 7.05
CA LEU A 411 -27.25 9.06 7.88
C LEU A 411 -26.80 10.11 8.90
N LEU A 412 -25.52 10.07 9.26
CA LEU A 412 -24.87 11.02 10.16
C LEU A 412 -24.40 12.30 9.46
N LEU A 413 -24.36 12.34 8.13
CA LEU A 413 -24.06 13.58 7.43
C LEU A 413 -25.10 14.68 7.71
N PRO A 414 -24.68 15.96 7.75
CA PRO A 414 -25.58 17.09 7.93
C PRO A 414 -26.76 17.06 6.95
N GLN A 415 -27.92 17.60 7.36
CA GLN A 415 -29.10 17.65 6.48
C GLN A 415 -28.84 18.44 5.19
N SER A 416 -27.99 19.46 5.25
CA SER A 416 -27.54 20.25 4.10
C SER A 416 -26.70 19.43 3.10
N ALA A 417 -25.94 18.45 3.61
CA ALA A 417 -25.06 17.58 2.83
C ALA A 417 -25.84 16.47 2.12
N ARG A 418 -26.90 15.94 2.74
CA ARG A 418 -27.81 14.95 2.15
C ARG A 418 -28.67 15.60 1.07
N GLN A 419 -28.07 15.87 -0.10
CA GLN A 419 -28.73 16.51 -1.24
C GLN A 419 -29.91 15.66 -1.74
N GLY A 420 -31.10 15.94 -1.20
CA GLY A 420 -32.35 15.27 -1.57
C GLY A 420 -32.71 14.08 -0.67
N SER A 421 -34.02 13.92 -0.42
CA SER A 421 -34.58 12.84 0.43
C SER A 421 -34.27 11.41 -0.03
N LEU A 422 -33.69 11.23 -1.22
CA LEU A 422 -33.43 9.94 -1.84
C LEU A 422 -32.24 9.23 -1.21
N LEU A 423 -31.12 9.93 -1.00
CA LEU A 423 -29.91 9.33 -0.43
C LEU A 423 -30.16 8.77 0.98
N ALA A 424 -30.84 9.54 1.83
CA ALA A 424 -31.23 9.09 3.17
C ALA A 424 -32.19 7.89 3.15
N LYS A 425 -33.12 7.84 2.19
CA LYS A 425 -34.03 6.69 2.01
C LYS A 425 -33.26 5.45 1.54
N THR A 426 -32.32 5.61 0.61
CA THR A 426 -31.48 4.49 0.14
C THR A 426 -30.62 3.94 1.27
N ALA A 427 -29.97 4.80 2.06
CA ALA A 427 -29.20 4.38 3.21
C ALA A 427 -30.07 3.63 4.25
N GLN A 428 -31.28 4.13 4.51
CA GLN A 428 -32.25 3.43 5.38
C GLN A 428 -32.62 2.05 4.84
N GLN A 429 -32.93 1.95 3.55
CA GLN A 429 -33.23 0.67 2.92
C GLN A 429 -32.07 -0.31 3.04
N VAL A 430 -30.83 0.13 2.80
CA VAL A 430 -29.65 -0.73 2.94
C VAL A 430 -29.52 -1.28 4.36
N ILE A 431 -29.71 -0.43 5.38
CA ILE A 431 -29.69 -0.86 6.79
C ILE A 431 -30.82 -1.85 7.09
N GLU A 432 -32.05 -1.58 6.65
CA GLU A 432 -33.21 -2.45 6.88
C GLU A 432 -33.04 -3.86 6.27
N HIS A 433 -32.27 -3.98 5.19
CA HIS A 433 -32.00 -5.24 4.51
C HIS A 433 -30.64 -5.87 4.91
N SER A 434 -29.87 -5.21 5.77
CA SER A 434 -28.59 -5.69 6.29
C SER A 434 -28.76 -6.41 7.62
N GLU A 435 -27.68 -7.03 8.10
CA GLU A 435 -27.63 -7.50 9.49
C GLU A 435 -27.77 -6.32 10.46
N PRO A 436 -28.34 -6.51 11.67
CA PRO A 436 -28.45 -5.45 12.65
C PRO A 436 -27.11 -4.77 12.95
N VAL A 437 -27.17 -3.49 13.31
CA VAL A 437 -26.01 -2.73 13.78
C VAL A 437 -25.47 -3.36 15.06
N ASP A 438 -24.17 -3.64 15.09
CA ASP A 438 -23.50 -4.30 16.20
C ASP A 438 -22.47 -3.39 16.90
N GLN A 439 -21.77 -3.94 17.90
CA GLN A 439 -20.75 -3.20 18.64
C GLN A 439 -19.54 -2.78 17.79
N GLU A 440 -19.17 -3.55 16.76
CA GLU A 440 -18.02 -3.23 15.92
C GLU A 440 -18.31 -2.05 15.01
N ASP A 441 -19.53 -1.95 14.48
CA ASP A 441 -19.96 -0.80 13.68
C ASP A 441 -19.93 0.50 14.50
N ILE A 442 -20.36 0.43 15.75
CA ILE A 442 -20.40 1.60 16.65
C ILE A 442 -18.99 1.99 17.08
N ARG A 443 -18.14 1.01 17.37
CA ARG A 443 -16.72 1.27 17.67
C ARG A 443 -16.02 1.92 16.48
N TRP A 444 -16.21 1.39 15.27
CA TRP A 444 -15.68 1.99 14.04
C TRP A 444 -16.16 3.44 13.85
N LEU A 445 -17.44 3.71 14.10
CA LEU A 445 -17.97 5.07 13.99
C LEU A 445 -17.33 6.03 15.01
N ILE A 446 -17.15 5.55 16.24
CA ILE A 446 -16.55 6.33 17.34
C ILE A 446 -15.08 6.61 17.10
N GLU A 447 -14.33 5.61 16.64
CA GLU A 447 -12.88 5.72 16.46
C GLU A 447 -12.50 6.58 15.24
N GLU A 448 -13.23 6.45 14.14
CA GLU A 448 -12.83 7.03 12.85
C GLU A 448 -13.68 8.27 12.43
N TYR A 449 -14.89 8.45 12.97
CA TYR A 449 -15.88 9.41 12.42
C TYR A 449 -16.55 10.32 13.45
N GLU A 450 -15.92 10.53 14.60
CA GLU A 450 -16.44 11.38 15.68
C GLU A 450 -16.81 12.81 15.20
N HIS A 451 -16.00 13.40 14.33
CA HIS A 451 -16.18 14.76 13.79
C HIS A 451 -17.47 14.96 13.00
N LEU A 452 -18.13 13.90 12.55
CA LEU A 452 -19.38 14.00 11.78
C LEU A 452 -20.61 14.30 12.65
N TYR A 453 -20.57 13.98 13.94
CA TYR A 453 -21.70 14.15 14.85
C TYR A 453 -21.36 14.92 16.13
N VAL A 454 -20.08 15.25 16.34
CA VAL A 454 -19.63 16.18 17.37
C VAL A 454 -18.98 17.40 16.70
N PRO A 455 -19.43 18.64 16.96
CA PRO A 455 -20.49 19.03 17.91
C PRO A 455 -21.93 18.94 17.36
N GLU A 456 -22.14 18.51 16.11
CA GLU A 456 -23.47 18.50 15.47
C GLU A 456 -24.36 17.30 15.87
N VAL A 457 -24.74 17.21 17.15
CA VAL A 457 -25.52 16.10 17.71
C VAL A 457 -26.90 15.86 17.05
N ASN A 458 -27.38 16.83 16.27
CA ASN A 458 -28.58 16.69 15.44
C ASN A 458 -28.49 15.57 14.41
N SER A 459 -27.28 15.21 14.00
CA SER A 459 -27.03 14.10 13.09
C SER A 459 -27.52 12.76 13.67
N LEU A 460 -27.52 12.60 15.00
CA LEU A 460 -28.01 11.38 15.67
C LEU A 460 -29.54 11.22 15.60
N ARG A 461 -30.30 12.29 15.36
CA ARG A 461 -31.78 12.27 15.39
C ARG A 461 -32.36 11.15 14.55
N ILE A 462 -31.83 10.96 13.34
CA ILE A 462 -32.35 9.94 12.41
C ILE A 462 -32.10 8.52 12.90
N LEU A 463 -30.98 8.27 13.59
CA LEU A 463 -30.66 6.97 14.17
C LEU A 463 -31.63 6.62 15.32
N ILE A 464 -32.00 7.63 16.10
CA ILE A 464 -32.91 7.52 17.25
C ILE A 464 -34.36 7.34 16.79
N GLU A 465 -34.90 8.29 16.00
CA GLU A 465 -36.31 8.29 15.58
C GLU A 465 -36.68 7.05 14.76
N ARG A 466 -35.73 6.53 13.97
CA ARG A 466 -35.93 5.35 13.12
C ARG A 466 -35.54 4.05 13.80
N ARG A 467 -35.02 4.09 15.04
CA ARG A 467 -34.55 2.92 15.79
C ARG A 467 -33.57 2.06 15.00
N ILE A 468 -32.65 2.71 14.28
CA ILE A 468 -31.64 2.04 13.46
C ILE A 468 -30.63 1.33 14.35
N VAL A 469 -30.27 1.95 15.47
CA VAL A 469 -29.30 1.44 16.42
C VAL A 469 -30.03 0.88 17.65
N PRO A 470 -29.70 -0.32 18.13
CA PRO A 470 -30.18 -0.86 19.40
C PRO A 470 -29.97 0.12 20.55
N GLY A 471 -30.90 0.17 21.52
CA GLY A 471 -30.86 1.16 22.61
C GLY A 471 -29.57 1.13 23.44
N GLU A 472 -29.00 -0.05 23.70
CA GLU A 472 -27.73 -0.20 24.43
C GLU A 472 -26.54 0.41 23.67
N LEU A 473 -26.51 0.26 22.34
CA LEU A 473 -25.47 0.79 21.48
C LEU A 473 -25.62 2.30 21.26
N LEU A 474 -26.87 2.77 21.17
CA LEU A 474 -27.18 4.19 21.12
C LEU A 474 -26.74 4.89 22.42
N HIS A 475 -26.91 4.23 23.56
CA HIS A 475 -26.39 4.71 24.84
C HIS A 475 -24.87 4.93 24.78
N THR A 476 -24.11 3.98 24.24
CA THR A 476 -22.65 4.13 24.03
C THR A 476 -22.30 5.35 23.19
N LEU A 477 -23.00 5.58 22.07
CA LEU A 477 -22.78 6.76 21.23
C LEU A 477 -23.07 8.07 21.98
N VAL A 478 -24.21 8.16 22.68
CA VAL A 478 -24.60 9.36 23.44
C VAL A 478 -23.59 9.67 24.54
N TRP A 479 -23.07 8.65 25.23
CA TRP A 479 -22.05 8.84 26.26
C TRP A 479 -20.69 9.21 25.72
N HIS A 480 -20.32 8.70 24.54
CA HIS A 480 -19.10 9.12 23.89
C HIS A 480 -19.17 10.61 23.47
N VAL A 481 -20.30 11.06 22.89
CA VAL A 481 -20.55 12.49 22.64
C VAL A 481 -20.42 13.31 23.93
N LEU A 482 -20.97 12.81 25.03
CA LEU A 482 -20.88 13.49 26.32
C LEU A 482 -19.43 13.60 26.82
N ASP A 483 -18.63 12.55 26.68
CA ASP A 483 -17.21 12.54 27.06
C ASP A 483 -16.41 13.58 26.25
N ASP A 484 -16.65 13.71 24.95
CA ASP A 484 -15.99 14.76 24.16
C ASP A 484 -16.44 16.16 24.59
N VAL A 485 -17.74 16.40 24.75
CA VAL A 485 -18.25 17.68 25.24
C VAL A 485 -17.64 18.04 26.61
N ASP A 486 -17.50 17.05 27.50
CA ASP A 486 -16.88 17.20 28.80
C ASP A 486 -15.38 17.57 28.70
N LYS A 487 -14.63 16.95 27.78
CA LYS A 487 -13.23 17.31 27.47
C LYS A 487 -13.12 18.74 26.95
N GLN A 488 -13.98 19.14 26.02
CA GLN A 488 -14.00 20.51 25.48
C GLN A 488 -14.29 21.54 26.58
N PHE A 489 -15.23 21.24 27.50
CA PHE A 489 -15.57 22.14 28.61
C PHE A 489 -14.45 22.20 29.66
N SER A 490 -13.77 21.08 29.91
CA SER A 490 -12.53 21.03 30.69
C SER A 490 -11.46 21.97 30.11
N LEU A 491 -11.14 21.81 28.83
CA LEU A 491 -10.17 22.64 28.11
C LEU A 491 -10.52 24.12 28.20
N TYR A 492 -11.78 24.48 27.97
CA TYR A 492 -12.23 25.88 28.07
C TYR A 492 -12.12 26.43 29.49
N THR A 493 -12.46 25.63 30.50
CA THR A 493 -12.35 26.01 31.92
C THR A 493 -10.89 26.34 32.27
N ASN A 494 -9.95 25.55 31.75
CA ASN A 494 -8.51 25.73 31.97
C ASN A 494 -7.97 27.01 31.33
N ILE A 495 -8.33 27.30 30.06
CA ILE A 495 -7.92 28.53 29.36
C ILE A 495 -8.40 29.78 30.09
N CYS A 496 -9.56 29.70 30.74
CA CYS A 496 -10.16 30.82 31.45
C CYS A 496 -9.50 31.14 32.79
N GLU A 497 -8.63 30.26 33.32
CA GLU A 497 -7.92 30.51 34.57
C GLU A 497 -6.89 31.64 34.44
N PRO A 498 -6.70 32.49 35.48
CA PRO A 498 -5.86 33.68 35.41
C PRO A 498 -4.39 33.44 35.02
N GLY A 499 -3.87 32.22 35.17
CA GLY A 499 -2.49 31.87 34.82
C GLY A 499 -2.27 31.40 33.37
N PHE A 500 -3.34 31.08 32.64
CA PHE A 500 -3.28 30.60 31.25
C PHE A 500 -3.48 31.71 30.20
N ARG A 501 -4.08 32.84 30.61
CA ARG A 501 -4.27 34.02 29.75
C ARG A 501 -2.97 34.66 29.25
N ASP A 502 -1.85 34.39 29.91
CA ASP A 502 -0.53 34.91 29.57
C ASP A 502 0.28 33.94 28.68
N HIS A 503 -0.30 32.81 28.25
CA HIS A 503 0.39 31.81 27.42
C HIS A 503 0.26 32.17 25.92
N PRO A 504 1.36 32.16 25.13
CA PRO A 504 1.36 32.61 23.72
C PRO A 504 0.53 31.76 22.74
N PHE A 505 -0.09 30.67 23.21
CA PHE A 505 -0.96 29.78 22.42
C PHE A 505 -2.44 29.85 22.85
N SER A 506 -2.82 30.85 23.65
CA SER A 506 -4.21 31.04 24.03
C SER A 506 -5.02 31.52 22.82
N LEU A 507 -5.70 30.60 22.13
CA LEU A 507 -6.73 30.86 21.12
C LEU A 507 -8.07 31.11 21.83
N PRO A 508 -8.49 32.36 22.09
CA PRO A 508 -9.63 32.63 22.96
C PRO A 508 -10.99 32.47 22.23
N GLU A 509 -10.98 32.35 20.90
CA GLU A 509 -12.19 32.48 20.07
C GLU A 509 -12.84 31.14 19.67
N LEU A 510 -12.09 30.03 19.58
CA LEU A 510 -12.64 28.73 19.16
C LEU A 510 -13.68 28.11 20.14
N PRO A 511 -13.49 28.15 21.48
CA PRO A 511 -14.36 27.39 22.40
C PRO A 511 -15.79 27.94 22.55
N LEU A 512 -15.98 29.26 22.46
CA LEU A 512 -17.31 29.89 22.61
C LEU A 512 -18.25 29.50 21.47
N LYS A 513 -17.73 29.39 20.25
CA LYS A 513 -18.48 28.98 19.07
C LYS A 513 -18.95 27.54 19.18
N ILE A 514 -18.16 26.65 19.78
CA ILE A 514 -18.52 25.24 20.00
C ILE A 514 -19.71 25.12 20.97
N VAL A 515 -19.71 25.89 22.07
CA VAL A 515 -20.82 25.89 23.05
C VAL A 515 -22.11 26.38 22.41
N GLU A 516 -22.05 27.47 21.63
CA GLU A 516 -23.20 27.99 20.90
C GLU A 516 -23.74 27.00 19.86
N VAL A 517 -22.83 26.32 19.13
CA VAL A 517 -23.19 25.27 18.16
C VAL A 517 -23.84 24.08 18.85
N LEU A 518 -23.27 23.57 19.95
CA LEU A 518 -23.83 22.47 20.75
C LEU A 518 -25.19 22.81 21.33
N GLN A 519 -25.34 24.00 21.93
CA GLN A 519 -26.62 24.45 22.50
C GLN A 519 -27.69 24.64 21.42
N SER A 520 -27.31 25.17 20.26
CA SER A 520 -28.20 25.29 19.11
C SER A 520 -28.62 23.91 18.59
N ALA A 521 -27.67 22.98 18.48
CA ALA A 521 -27.93 21.63 18.01
C ALA A 521 -28.90 20.91 18.97
N VAL A 522 -28.59 20.85 20.26
CA VAL A 522 -29.39 20.12 21.26
C VAL A 522 -30.87 20.55 21.30
N ARG A 523 -31.20 21.81 21.01
CA ARG A 523 -32.61 22.28 20.95
C ARG A 523 -33.47 21.47 19.97
N SER A 524 -32.89 20.95 18.90
CA SER A 524 -33.66 20.19 17.89
C SER A 524 -33.89 18.73 18.28
N VAL A 525 -33.19 18.24 19.31
CA VAL A 525 -33.24 16.85 19.79
C VAL A 525 -33.63 16.72 21.26
N GLU A 526 -33.94 17.83 21.95
CA GLU A 526 -34.24 17.84 23.39
C GLU A 526 -35.50 17.03 23.78
N HIS A 527 -36.39 16.79 22.82
CA HIS A 527 -37.61 16.01 22.99
C HIS A 527 -37.36 14.49 22.95
N LEU A 528 -36.16 14.06 22.54
CA LEU A 528 -35.77 12.66 22.49
C LEU A 528 -35.24 12.20 23.86
N PRO A 529 -35.85 11.18 24.50
CA PRO A 529 -35.43 10.69 25.81
C PRO A 529 -33.95 10.26 25.84
N GLU A 530 -33.46 9.67 24.76
CA GLU A 530 -32.08 9.18 24.66
C GLU A 530 -31.05 10.31 24.72
N MET A 531 -31.44 11.55 24.40
CA MET A 531 -30.59 12.74 24.46
C MET A 531 -30.64 13.46 25.82
N GLU A 532 -31.45 12.97 26.77
CA GLU A 532 -31.58 13.53 28.13
C GLU A 532 -30.22 13.76 28.83
N PRO A 533 -29.22 12.86 28.77
CA PRO A 533 -27.93 13.07 29.41
C PRO A 533 -27.22 14.33 28.90
N ILE A 534 -27.15 14.51 27.58
CA ILE A 534 -26.50 15.67 26.94
C ILE A 534 -27.26 16.96 27.27
N VAL A 535 -28.59 16.94 27.16
CA VAL A 535 -29.46 18.09 27.49
C VAL A 535 -29.25 18.52 28.94
N THR A 536 -29.21 17.56 29.86
CA THR A 536 -29.06 17.83 31.30
C THR A 536 -27.66 18.37 31.59
N TYR A 537 -26.63 17.79 30.98
CA TYR A 537 -25.25 18.25 31.13
C TYR A 537 -25.08 19.71 30.68
N LEU A 538 -25.61 20.09 29.51
CA LEU A 538 -25.57 21.47 29.05
C LEU A 538 -26.34 22.43 29.98
N LYS A 539 -27.45 22.00 30.59
CA LYS A 539 -28.17 22.78 31.61
C LYS A 539 -27.38 22.94 32.92
N CYS A 540 -26.52 21.98 33.25
CA CYS A 540 -25.60 22.08 34.37
C CYS A 540 -24.49 23.12 34.11
N PHE A 541 -24.08 23.29 32.85
CA PHE A 541 -22.96 24.11 32.44
C PHE A 541 -23.32 25.08 31.28
N PRO A 542 -24.21 26.07 31.53
CA PRO A 542 -24.74 26.94 30.48
C PRO A 542 -23.68 27.83 29.80
N ASP A 543 -22.59 28.13 30.50
CA ASP A 543 -21.51 28.99 29.98
C ASP A 543 -20.34 28.18 29.40
N GLY A 544 -20.50 26.85 29.21
CA GLY A 544 -19.43 25.97 28.74
C GLY A 544 -18.32 25.69 29.75
N ARG A 545 -18.48 26.13 31.00
CA ARG A 545 -17.47 26.03 32.06
C ARG A 545 -17.90 25.10 33.17
N LEU A 546 -16.95 24.30 33.63
CA LEU A 546 -17.14 23.35 34.72
C LEU A 546 -17.17 24.08 36.08
N SER A 547 -18.35 24.55 36.47
CA SER A 547 -18.56 25.20 37.76
C SER A 547 -18.88 24.19 38.87
N SER A 548 -18.52 24.49 40.12
CA SER A 548 -18.90 23.67 41.28
C SER A 548 -20.41 23.41 41.35
N ARG A 549 -21.23 24.44 41.13
CA ARG A 549 -22.70 24.31 41.14
C ARG A 549 -23.20 23.39 40.02
N GLY A 550 -22.61 23.49 38.83
CA GLY A 550 -22.91 22.62 37.69
C GLY A 550 -22.57 21.16 37.99
N MET A 551 -21.36 20.91 38.52
CA MET A 551 -20.92 19.56 38.90
C MET A 551 -21.84 18.93 39.95
N GLN A 552 -22.24 19.66 41.00
CA GLN A 552 -23.18 19.14 42.00
C GLN A 552 -24.53 18.75 41.39
N ARG A 553 -25.03 19.53 40.43
CA ARG A 553 -26.28 19.21 39.71
C ARG A 553 -26.11 17.99 38.82
N TRP A 554 -25.00 17.89 38.11
CA TRP A 554 -24.68 16.76 37.24
C TRP A 554 -24.56 15.46 38.03
N TYR A 555 -23.84 15.47 39.14
CA TYR A 555 -23.69 14.29 40.01
C TYR A 555 -25.02 13.85 40.63
N ARG A 556 -25.90 14.79 40.97
CA ARG A 556 -27.25 14.46 41.42
C ARG A 556 -28.05 13.75 40.33
N TYR A 557 -28.02 14.25 39.09
CA TYR A 557 -28.65 13.60 37.95
C TYR A 557 -28.12 12.17 37.74
N LEU A 558 -26.79 12.00 37.76
CA LEU A 558 -26.16 10.69 37.61
C LEU A 558 -26.58 9.71 38.70
N LEU A 559 -26.70 10.17 39.94
CA LEU A 559 -27.12 9.33 41.06
C LEU A 559 -28.59 8.94 40.94
N GLU A 560 -29.46 9.87 40.51
CA GLU A 560 -30.89 9.60 40.27
C GLU A 560 -31.14 8.62 39.11
N LYS A 561 -30.18 8.48 38.19
CA LYS A 561 -30.24 7.57 37.04
C LYS A 561 -29.43 6.28 37.22
N ASP A 562 -28.89 6.03 38.42
CA ASP A 562 -27.98 4.91 38.71
C ASP A 562 -26.73 4.84 37.79
N GLN A 563 -26.29 5.99 37.25
CA GLN A 563 -25.13 6.10 36.35
C GLN A 563 -23.87 6.63 37.06
N PHE A 564 -23.99 7.03 38.32
CA PHE A 564 -22.91 7.71 39.05
C PHE A 564 -21.65 6.84 39.22
N GLY A 565 -21.80 5.58 39.61
CA GLY A 565 -20.66 4.64 39.73
C GLY A 565 -19.95 4.39 38.40
N THR A 566 -20.74 4.16 37.34
CA THR A 566 -20.25 3.97 35.97
C THR A 566 -19.47 5.18 35.47
N TYR A 567 -20.01 6.40 35.67
CA TYR A 567 -19.34 7.64 35.29
C TYR A 567 -17.98 7.79 35.97
N VAL A 568 -17.90 7.52 37.29
CA VAL A 568 -16.64 7.60 38.05
C VAL A 568 -15.62 6.58 37.54
N HIS A 569 -16.05 5.36 37.27
CA HIS A 569 -15.16 4.30 36.78
C HIS A 569 -14.67 4.54 35.34
N GLN A 570 -15.52 5.03 34.45
CA GLN A 570 -15.17 5.19 33.03
C GLN A 570 -14.44 6.50 32.73
N ASN A 571 -14.81 7.60 33.39
CA ASN A 571 -14.30 8.93 33.02
C ASN A 571 -13.21 9.43 33.99
N LEU A 572 -13.33 9.13 35.29
CA LEU A 572 -12.40 9.67 36.29
C LEU A 572 -11.24 8.72 36.61
N LEU A 573 -11.49 7.41 36.71
CA LEU A 573 -10.46 6.43 37.06
C LEU A 573 -9.29 6.38 36.04
N PRO A 574 -9.52 6.37 34.72
CA PRO A 574 -8.41 6.38 33.75
C PRO A 574 -7.55 7.64 33.87
N GLN A 575 -8.18 8.79 34.13
CA GLN A 575 -7.48 10.06 34.36
C GLN A 575 -6.62 9.99 35.64
N LEU A 576 -7.14 9.39 36.72
CA LEU A 576 -6.39 9.19 37.97
C LEU A 576 -5.23 8.20 37.83
N ASP A 577 -5.39 7.17 36.99
CA ASP A 577 -4.34 6.19 36.70
C ASP A 577 -3.23 6.78 35.83
N ALA A 578 -3.57 7.61 34.82
CA ALA A 578 -2.58 8.37 34.05
C ALA A 578 -1.75 9.30 34.96
N MET A 579 -2.33 9.83 36.04
CA MET A 579 -1.61 10.60 37.06
C MET A 579 -0.67 9.75 37.95
N LYS A 580 -0.70 8.41 37.89
CA LYS A 580 0.25 7.56 38.62
C LYS A 580 1.58 7.42 37.87
N THR A 581 1.55 7.47 36.54
CA THR A 581 2.70 7.21 35.66
C THR A 581 3.39 8.48 35.18
N ALA A 582 2.73 9.63 35.25
CA ALA A 582 3.31 10.91 34.87
C ALA A 582 4.35 11.41 35.90
N ASP A 583 5.61 11.54 35.48
CA ASP A 583 6.66 12.26 36.23
C ASP A 583 6.24 13.73 36.46
N GLU A 584 6.69 14.34 37.56
CA GLU A 584 6.39 15.73 37.97
C GLU A 584 6.66 16.80 36.87
N ALA A 585 7.40 16.45 35.81
CA ALA A 585 7.68 17.30 34.66
C ALA A 585 6.52 17.39 33.63
N SER A 586 5.59 16.44 33.63
CA SER A 586 4.47 16.37 32.67
C SER A 586 3.26 17.17 33.17
N ARG A 587 3.33 18.50 33.08
CA ARG A 587 2.20 19.41 33.37
C ARG A 587 1.07 19.36 32.31
N SER A 588 0.96 18.28 31.53
CA SER A 588 -0.08 18.08 30.50
C SER A 588 -1.37 17.45 31.02
N LEU A 589 -1.46 17.16 32.33
CA LEU A 589 -2.68 16.65 32.96
C LEU A 589 -3.75 17.74 33.10
N ASP A 590 -5.01 17.41 32.76
CA ASP A 590 -6.17 18.32 32.86
C ASP A 590 -6.25 18.99 34.26
N PRO A 591 -5.99 20.30 34.36
CA PRO A 591 -6.01 21.02 35.64
C PRO A 591 -7.38 21.04 36.32
N THR A 592 -8.45 20.62 35.65
CA THR A 592 -9.77 20.48 36.28
C THR A 592 -9.91 19.24 37.17
N ILE A 593 -8.99 18.26 37.10
CA ILE A 593 -9.10 17.00 37.87
C ILE A 593 -9.21 17.25 39.39
N PRO A 594 -8.36 18.07 40.03
CA PRO A 594 -8.51 18.39 41.45
C PRO A 594 -9.85 19.05 41.78
N LEU A 595 -10.37 19.89 40.89
CA LEU A 595 -11.70 20.52 41.04
C LEU A 595 -12.82 19.47 40.96
N ARG A 596 -12.74 18.52 40.02
CA ARG A 596 -13.69 17.41 39.86
C ARG A 596 -13.71 16.52 41.09
N ILE A 597 -12.55 16.11 41.60
CA ILE A 597 -12.42 15.28 42.81
C ILE A 597 -13.00 15.99 44.03
N GLU A 598 -12.69 17.28 44.23
CA GLU A 598 -13.23 18.05 45.35
C GLU A 598 -14.76 18.11 45.30
N ASN A 599 -15.34 18.41 44.13
CA ASN A 599 -16.78 18.47 43.98
C ASN A 599 -17.44 17.09 44.16
N LEU A 600 -16.80 16.00 43.73
CA LEU A 600 -17.29 14.65 43.99
C LEU A 600 -17.32 14.32 45.47
N LEU A 601 -16.24 14.61 46.20
CA LEU A 601 -16.19 14.42 47.65
C LEU A 601 -17.23 15.30 48.35
N ARG A 602 -17.37 16.57 47.95
CA ARG A 602 -18.41 17.46 48.47
C ARG A 602 -19.80 16.86 48.27
N PHE A 603 -20.09 16.33 47.08
CA PHE A 603 -21.36 15.66 46.76
C PHE A 603 -21.60 14.44 47.66
N MET A 604 -20.59 13.59 47.86
CA MET A 604 -20.69 12.43 48.77
C MET A 604 -20.96 12.81 50.22
N GLY A 605 -20.47 13.99 50.65
CA GLY A 605 -20.77 14.54 51.97
C GLY A 605 -22.19 15.11 52.09
N GLU A 606 -22.86 15.38 50.96
CA GLU A 606 -24.25 15.84 50.88
C GLU A 606 -25.24 14.67 50.68
N ASP A 607 -24.88 13.68 49.87
CA ASP A 607 -25.65 12.46 49.62
C ASP A 607 -24.80 11.20 49.84
N PRO A 608 -24.87 10.58 51.04
CA PRO A 608 -24.07 9.41 51.38
C PRO A 608 -24.25 8.19 50.46
N ARG A 609 -25.39 8.09 49.75
CA ARG A 609 -25.66 6.98 48.82
C ARG A 609 -24.64 6.92 47.69
N ALA A 610 -24.05 8.05 47.33
CA ALA A 610 -22.99 8.13 46.32
C ALA A 610 -21.75 7.30 46.70
N ILE A 611 -21.46 7.16 48.00
CA ILE A 611 -20.30 6.38 48.49
C ILE A 611 -20.50 4.89 48.19
N ASP A 612 -21.73 4.39 48.25
CA ASP A 612 -22.04 2.97 48.05
C ASP A 612 -21.88 2.51 46.60
N THR A 613 -21.89 3.47 45.67
CA THR A 613 -21.81 3.21 44.22
C THR A 613 -20.39 3.21 43.66
N ILE A 614 -19.37 3.55 44.47
CA ILE A 614 -17.98 3.67 44.04
C ILE A 614 -17.11 2.58 44.70
N PRO A 615 -16.21 1.91 43.96
CA PRO A 615 -15.25 0.99 44.56
C PRO A 615 -14.33 1.67 45.58
N TRP A 616 -14.07 1.01 46.72
CA TRP A 616 -13.27 1.55 47.82
C TRP A 616 -11.87 1.99 47.40
N GLU A 617 -11.26 1.26 46.46
CA GLU A 617 -9.94 1.54 45.91
C GLU A 617 -9.91 2.89 45.19
N VAL A 618 -10.97 3.20 44.42
CA VAL A 618 -11.11 4.46 43.68
C VAL A 618 -11.30 5.62 44.64
N LEU A 619 -12.14 5.45 45.67
CA LEU A 619 -12.37 6.48 46.70
C LEU A 619 -11.07 6.81 47.46
N ILE A 620 -10.30 5.79 47.85
CA ILE A 620 -9.01 5.99 48.53
C ILE A 620 -8.05 6.75 47.61
N LEU A 621 -7.93 6.34 46.35
CA LEU A 621 -7.05 6.96 45.36
C LEU A 621 -7.40 8.44 45.14
N MET A 622 -8.69 8.77 45.02
CA MET A 622 -9.17 10.15 44.89
C MET A 622 -8.73 11.02 46.08
N ILE A 623 -8.92 10.53 47.31
CA ILE A 623 -8.56 11.24 48.53
C ILE A 623 -7.03 11.46 48.61
N GLU A 624 -6.24 10.44 48.25
CA GLU A 624 -4.78 10.53 48.23
C GLU A 624 -4.28 11.53 47.18
N LYS A 625 -4.84 11.50 45.95
CA LYS A 625 -4.49 12.44 44.89
C LYS A 625 -4.87 13.86 45.27
N LEU A 626 -6.08 14.10 45.78
CA LEU A 626 -6.45 15.44 46.25
C LEU A 626 -5.46 15.97 47.31
N THR A 627 -4.95 15.11 48.20
CA THR A 627 -3.94 15.50 49.20
C THR A 627 -2.64 16.01 48.60
N GLN A 628 -2.24 15.51 47.43
CA GLN A 628 -1.04 15.96 46.71
C GLN A 628 -1.24 17.33 46.07
N TYR A 629 -2.45 17.63 45.58
CA TYR A 629 -2.79 18.88 44.88
C TYR A 629 -3.46 19.94 45.75
N PHE A 630 -3.74 19.64 47.03
CA PHE A 630 -4.42 20.56 47.94
C PHE A 630 -3.52 21.75 48.31
N ASP A 631 -3.92 22.96 47.93
CA ASP A 631 -3.14 24.20 48.15
C ASP A 631 -3.44 24.90 49.51
N GLY A 632 -4.28 24.29 50.35
CA GLY A 632 -4.57 24.77 51.71
C GLY A 632 -5.56 25.95 51.78
N LYS A 633 -6.11 26.41 50.65
CA LYS A 633 -7.01 27.58 50.61
C LYS A 633 -8.51 27.25 50.53
N ARG A 634 -8.88 25.97 50.51
CA ARG A 634 -10.23 25.51 50.17
C ARG A 634 -11.06 25.16 51.41
N ASP A 635 -12.38 25.25 51.29
CA ASP A 635 -13.34 24.89 52.36
C ASP A 635 -13.19 23.40 52.74
N VAL A 636 -12.88 23.13 54.01
CA VAL A 636 -12.59 21.78 54.54
C VAL A 636 -13.83 21.17 55.23
N SER A 637 -14.94 21.92 55.33
CA SER A 637 -16.12 21.53 56.11
C SER A 637 -16.78 20.26 55.58
N PHE A 638 -16.77 20.05 54.26
CA PHE A 638 -17.34 18.87 53.62
C PHE A 638 -16.56 17.57 53.97
N LEU A 639 -15.24 17.66 54.20
CA LEU A 639 -14.40 16.52 54.56
C LEU A 639 -14.78 15.93 55.93
N VAL A 640 -15.26 16.77 56.85
CA VAL A 640 -15.77 16.31 58.16
C VAL A 640 -17.03 15.45 57.98
N LYS A 641 -17.93 15.86 57.09
CA LYS A 641 -19.17 15.11 56.80
C LYS A 641 -18.87 13.73 56.23
N ILE A 642 -17.98 13.65 55.24
CA ILE A 642 -17.53 12.37 54.67
C ILE A 642 -16.84 11.51 55.74
N HIS A 643 -16.00 12.10 56.58
CA HIS A 643 -15.31 11.37 57.64
C HIS A 643 -16.29 10.68 58.58
N ASN A 644 -17.37 11.37 58.98
CA ASN A 644 -18.39 10.81 59.85
C ASN A 644 -19.11 9.63 59.17
N VAL A 645 -19.49 9.77 57.90
CA VAL A 645 -20.12 8.68 57.12
C VAL A 645 -19.17 7.47 57.00
N LEU A 646 -17.87 7.68 56.79
CA LEU A 646 -16.87 6.60 56.75
C LEU A 646 -16.66 5.95 58.13
N GLN A 647 -16.79 6.69 59.24
CA GLN A 647 -16.74 6.11 60.58
C GLN A 647 -17.97 5.26 60.89
N GLU A 648 -19.15 5.70 60.46
CA GLU A 648 -20.39 4.92 60.57
C GLU A 648 -20.27 3.60 59.80
N LYS A 649 -19.80 3.64 58.55
CA LYS A 649 -19.54 2.44 57.74
C LYS A 649 -18.47 1.51 58.32
N LYS A 650 -17.40 2.09 58.88
CA LYS A 650 -16.39 1.33 59.63
C LYS A 650 -17.00 0.62 60.83
N SER A 651 -17.90 1.29 61.57
CA SER A 651 -18.60 0.71 62.71
C SER A 651 -19.60 -0.38 62.30
N ALA A 652 -20.14 -0.31 61.08
CA ALA A 652 -20.97 -1.32 60.45
C ALA A 652 -20.20 -2.54 59.90
N GLY A 653 -18.86 -2.55 60.02
CA GLY A 653 -18.02 -3.71 59.66
C GLY A 653 -17.38 -3.66 58.27
N GLU A 654 -17.49 -2.55 57.54
CA GLU A 654 -16.86 -2.41 56.21
C GLU A 654 -15.33 -2.25 56.33
N GLN A 655 -14.59 -3.30 55.96
CA GLN A 655 -13.14 -3.41 56.17
C GLN A 655 -12.32 -2.27 55.53
N TYR A 656 -12.77 -1.74 54.39
CA TYR A 656 -12.06 -0.70 53.63
C TYR A 656 -12.39 0.74 54.06
N ALA A 657 -13.52 0.96 54.76
CA ALA A 657 -13.90 2.27 55.28
C ALA A 657 -12.87 2.83 56.27
N GLY A 658 -12.19 1.95 57.03
CA GLY A 658 -11.09 2.32 57.93
C GLY A 658 -9.87 2.89 57.19
N LYS A 659 -9.52 2.35 56.02
CA LYS A 659 -8.41 2.83 55.18
C LYS A 659 -8.78 4.17 54.51
N ALA A 660 -9.97 4.27 53.93
CA ALA A 660 -10.47 5.52 53.34
C ALA A 660 -10.54 6.65 54.38
N SER A 661 -11.02 6.35 55.58
CA SER A 661 -11.03 7.33 56.67
C SER A 661 -9.63 7.76 57.10
N ALA A 662 -8.63 6.88 57.08
CA ALA A 662 -7.26 7.23 57.42
C ALA A 662 -6.61 8.14 56.36
N ALA A 663 -6.88 7.89 55.07
CA ALA A 663 -6.49 8.76 53.97
C ALA A 663 -7.14 10.16 54.10
N LEU A 664 -8.43 10.21 54.43
CA LEU A 664 -9.17 11.47 54.60
C LEU A 664 -8.61 12.31 55.76
N LEU A 665 -8.21 11.66 56.87
CA LEU A 665 -7.56 12.34 57.98
C LEU A 665 -6.20 12.96 57.59
N LYS A 666 -5.44 12.34 56.67
CA LYS A 666 -4.22 12.94 56.13
C LYS A 666 -4.52 14.21 55.33
N LEU A 667 -5.56 14.16 54.48
CA LEU A 667 -6.04 15.33 53.73
C LEU A 667 -6.47 16.47 54.67
N MET A 668 -7.28 16.17 55.69
CA MET A 668 -7.73 17.15 56.68
C MET A 668 -6.56 17.77 57.47
N LYS A 669 -5.49 17.01 57.74
CA LYS A 669 -4.26 17.53 58.38
C LYS A 669 -3.45 18.41 57.42
N ALA A 670 -3.32 18.00 56.16
CA ALA A 670 -2.68 18.81 55.12
C ALA A 670 -3.41 20.15 54.92
N ALA A 671 -4.74 20.15 54.95
CA ALA A 671 -5.56 21.35 54.84
C ALA A 671 -5.37 22.36 55.99
N LYS A 672 -5.05 21.88 57.21
CA LYS A 672 -4.75 22.72 58.38
C LYS A 672 -3.34 23.31 58.39
N THR A 673 -2.47 22.89 57.45
CA THR A 673 -1.05 23.26 57.44
C THR A 673 -0.71 23.93 56.11
N PRO A 674 -0.52 25.27 56.03
CA PRO A 674 -0.23 25.92 54.75
C PRO A 674 1.09 25.39 54.18
N GLN A 675 1.06 24.79 52.98
CA GLN A 675 2.27 24.37 52.29
C GLN A 675 3.13 25.61 51.99
N ARG A 676 4.26 25.74 52.68
CA ARG A 676 5.33 26.68 52.30
C ARG A 676 5.83 26.28 50.91
N ARG A 677 5.48 27.05 49.89
CA ARG A 677 6.15 26.98 48.57
C ARG A 677 7.66 26.99 48.81
N LYS A 678 8.36 25.90 48.45
CA LYS A 678 9.82 25.95 48.26
C LYS A 678 10.07 27.02 47.21
N ARG A 679 10.62 28.17 47.64
CA ARG A 679 11.19 29.17 46.73
C ARG A 679 12.18 28.43 45.84
N GLY A 680 11.91 28.40 44.54
CA GLY A 680 12.86 27.92 43.55
C GLY A 680 14.22 28.54 43.81
N SER A 681 15.26 27.72 43.79
CA SER A 681 16.63 28.21 43.78
C SER A 681 16.73 29.19 42.60
N ARG A 682 17.03 30.44 42.90
CA ARG A 682 17.56 31.37 41.90
C ARG A 682 18.78 30.68 41.30
N SER A 683 18.66 30.20 40.07
CA SER A 683 19.83 29.95 39.24
C SER A 683 20.58 31.27 39.16
N ARG A 684 21.74 31.32 39.82
CA ARG A 684 22.71 32.39 39.62
C ARG A 684 23.02 32.41 38.14
N GLY A 685 22.71 33.53 37.49
CA GLY A 685 23.17 33.81 36.13
C GLY A 685 24.68 33.60 36.07
N ARG A 686 25.11 32.67 35.23
CA ARG A 686 26.45 32.70 34.67
C ARG A 686 26.43 33.74 33.56
N ARG A 687 26.99 34.91 33.88
CA ARG A 687 27.72 35.69 32.89
C ARG A 687 28.89 34.83 32.43
N GLN A 688 28.88 34.44 31.17
CA GLN A 688 29.99 34.55 30.22
C GLN A 688 29.48 34.21 28.82
#